data_AF-A0A2T9YM73-F1
#
_entry.id   AF-A0A2T9YM73-F1
#
_cell.length_a   1.000
_cell.length_b   1.000
_cell.length_c   1.000
_cell.angle_alpha   90.00
_cell.angle_beta   90.00
_cell.angle_gamma   90.00
#
_symmetry.space_group_name_H-M   'P 1'
#
loop_
_entity.id
_entity.type
_entity.pdbx_description
1 polymer ?
#
loop_
_entity_poly.entity_id
_entity_poly.type
_entity_poly.pdbx_seq_one_letter_code
_entity_poly.pdbx_strand_id
1 'polypeptide(L)'
;MKSPTLFRTIADSASVQKSRLSQNSSSSQNNPVSNSTMDKASHGVSLKEPSSENTDSILKSQLSSQNTNKSTINSSPADFSSKFYYQQDIETLISRSGANPDSSKTVDTIKRLSVMDFDNTLFCSPLPSSNIWDSKGIGMLKGDLGWFLEPKTLQSPYLSSISSRWVKQVELISRQEISRTDTLSVLLTGRSDYIYHEIIRSLLKSRGLHFDLVILKENTHIKWDPNDNIFTHRAKNDTADLENLVFAIKESNEFTFNYKMAVIDYILSKFLNINYVYMWDDRQNHCVKMQKYLDEHYVMTNRIKESIVYKKDQRTIYMDPLLEADLVNGMVDEFNHNIELNFEHSADTESVSDPKMGSQYLNTTLTQTLNAVSKKRKSHDVNLDKIRIEPLVAHSCVSFEPESLLAIKNIFTAPKFWCSPNIDMFLGKGILDPKTLAIRLGDYSAVYNNYSNPVISFQSGQLEYLDNEYPNNLVSYNDNVDIKLDGIGFISDKIYALRVSATTMYPGSRAQPHKHQHAHPIHKSFYPRGLKKIGKDITKYQNISKSEPLKQDYNTFIPIFFNEASGAHTHDSTRISKYISFDHINKVTIKELDSYFGTDFSNIVNIQLLREYLQPDKSNFNRNVLALQGKIEPSIRKTFVSDRMIQSQLEKKNVPFKSAVSVGSLIIDVWGDSIDKKNIGTVKQNVMDEMNKQSLDNSEINRNKILEIVKSLIIK
;
A
#
# COMPACT_ATOMS: atom_id res chain seq x y z
N MET A 1 47.64 -26.07 -14.56
CA MET A 1 47.18 -27.49 -14.54
C MET A 1 46.65 -27.76 -13.14
N LYS A 2 45.42 -28.18 -12.82
CA LYS A 2 44.16 -28.47 -13.51
C LYS A 2 43.05 -28.23 -12.46
N SER A 3 41.92 -27.66 -12.88
CA SER A 3 40.66 -27.63 -12.11
C SER A 3 40.12 -29.04 -11.81
N PRO A 4 39.07 -29.13 -10.98
CA PRO A 4 37.92 -29.90 -11.43
C PRO A 4 36.60 -29.16 -11.23
N THR A 5 35.99 -28.84 -12.36
CA THR A 5 34.54 -28.69 -12.57
C THR A 5 33.94 -30.09 -12.70
N LEU A 6 32.81 -30.39 -12.02
CA LEU A 6 31.72 -31.27 -12.51
C LEU A 6 30.74 -31.59 -11.38
N PHE A 7 29.49 -31.13 -11.52
CA PHE A 7 28.34 -31.99 -11.23
C PHE A 7 27.31 -31.84 -12.36
N ARG A 8 27.00 -33.00 -12.95
CA ARG A 8 26.09 -33.21 -14.06
C ARG A 8 24.65 -33.24 -13.60
N THR A 9 23.81 -32.70 -14.47
CA THR A 9 22.38 -32.89 -14.67
C THR A 9 21.99 -34.38 -14.63
N ILE A 10 20.94 -34.72 -13.87
CA ILE A 10 20.16 -35.94 -14.05
C ILE A 10 18.77 -35.51 -14.49
N ALA A 11 18.41 -35.93 -15.70
CA ALA A 11 17.07 -35.94 -16.23
C ALA A 11 16.62 -37.41 -16.26
N ASP A 12 15.49 -37.71 -15.64
CA ASP A 12 14.69 -38.91 -15.90
C ASP A 12 13.21 -38.54 -15.71
N SER A 13 12.40 -38.56 -16.76
CA SER A 13 11.71 -39.74 -17.32
C SER A 13 10.44 -40.10 -16.53
N ALA A 14 9.30 -39.48 -16.89
CA ALA A 14 7.98 -40.00 -16.52
C ALA A 14 6.98 -39.76 -17.67
N SER A 15 6.87 -40.78 -18.52
CA SER A 15 5.82 -40.97 -19.51
C SER A 15 4.61 -41.67 -18.85
N VAL A 16 3.43 -41.04 -18.82
CA VAL A 16 2.17 -41.74 -18.52
C VAL A 16 1.09 -41.36 -19.55
N GLN A 17 0.78 -42.38 -20.33
CA GLN A 17 -0.43 -42.76 -21.07
C GLN A 17 -1.60 -41.77 -21.19
N LYS A 18 -1.91 -41.46 -22.46
CA LYS A 18 -3.24 -41.05 -22.94
C LYS A 18 -4.18 -42.26 -22.97
N SER A 19 -5.33 -42.18 -22.30
CA SER A 19 -6.49 -43.05 -22.56
C SER A 19 -7.66 -42.22 -23.09
N ARG A 20 -8.11 -42.60 -24.29
CA ARG A 20 -9.35 -42.19 -24.96
C ARG A 20 -10.56 -42.82 -24.25
N LEU A 21 -11.66 -42.08 -24.11
CA LEU A 21 -13.06 -42.55 -24.03
C LEU A 21 -13.92 -41.37 -24.51
N SER A 22 -14.33 -41.37 -25.78
CA SER A 22 -15.59 -41.90 -26.32
C SER A 22 -16.74 -40.89 -26.25
N GLN A 23 -17.15 -40.47 -27.44
CA GLN A 23 -18.37 -39.75 -27.76
C GLN A 23 -19.60 -40.52 -27.24
N ASN A 24 -20.61 -39.80 -26.76
CA ASN A 24 -22.00 -40.16 -27.01
C ASN A 24 -22.88 -38.91 -27.01
N SER A 25 -23.47 -38.68 -28.17
CA SER A 25 -24.59 -37.81 -28.46
C SER A 25 -25.89 -38.40 -27.96
N SER A 26 -26.75 -37.61 -27.33
CA SER A 26 -28.20 -37.74 -27.53
C SER A 26 -28.93 -36.45 -27.19
N SER A 27 -29.76 -36.08 -28.16
CA SER A 27 -30.82 -35.10 -28.19
C SER A 27 -31.92 -35.35 -27.16
N SER A 28 -32.51 -34.29 -26.61
CA SER A 28 -33.97 -34.18 -26.52
C SER A 28 -34.41 -32.75 -26.23
N GLN A 29 -35.29 -32.27 -27.11
CA GLN A 29 -36.17 -31.12 -26.93
C GLN A 29 -37.00 -31.28 -25.65
N ASN A 30 -37.34 -30.16 -24.99
CA ASN A 30 -38.72 -29.78 -24.67
C ASN A 30 -38.75 -28.49 -23.84
N ASN A 31 -39.40 -27.47 -24.40
CA ASN A 31 -40.06 -26.40 -23.65
C ASN A 31 -41.22 -27.00 -22.82
N PRO A 32 -41.67 -26.30 -21.76
CA PRO A 32 -42.88 -25.53 -21.99
C PRO A 32 -42.88 -24.13 -21.37
N VAL A 33 -43.64 -23.29 -22.07
CA VAL A 33 -44.23 -22.02 -21.68
C VAL A 33 -45.04 -22.18 -20.39
N SER A 34 -44.90 -21.23 -19.46
CA SER A 34 -46.01 -20.86 -18.56
C SER A 34 -45.99 -19.36 -18.27
N ASN A 35 -47.10 -18.73 -18.66
CA ASN A 35 -47.51 -17.40 -18.25
C ASN A 35 -47.85 -17.37 -16.76
N SER A 36 -47.49 -16.29 -16.06
CA SER A 36 -48.27 -15.82 -14.92
C SER A 36 -48.20 -14.29 -14.81
N THR A 37 -49.32 -13.69 -15.16
CA THR A 37 -49.80 -12.34 -14.84
C THR A 37 -49.99 -12.10 -13.33
N MET A 38 -50.09 -10.81 -12.97
CA MET A 38 -50.60 -10.23 -11.71
C MET A 38 -49.61 -10.23 -10.51
N ASP A 39 -49.41 -9.19 -9.71
CA ASP A 39 -50.22 -8.01 -9.40
C ASP A 39 -49.38 -6.78 -9.01
N LYS A 40 -49.94 -5.60 -9.32
CA LYS A 40 -49.53 -4.30 -8.81
C LYS A 40 -50.05 -4.13 -7.38
N ALA A 41 -49.17 -3.85 -6.42
CA ALA A 41 -49.55 -3.30 -5.13
C ALA A 41 -48.80 -1.98 -4.89
N SER A 42 -49.53 -0.90 -5.08
CA SER A 42 -49.21 0.46 -4.70
C SER A 42 -49.25 0.61 -3.18
N HIS A 43 -48.18 1.11 -2.57
CA HIS A 43 -48.21 1.71 -1.23
C HIS A 43 -47.62 3.11 -1.31
N GLY A 44 -48.50 4.10 -1.16
CA GLY A 44 -48.17 5.50 -1.08
C GLY A 44 -47.54 5.83 0.28
N VAL A 45 -46.48 6.62 0.26
CA VAL A 45 -45.98 7.32 1.43
C VAL A 45 -45.98 8.80 1.11
N SER A 46 -46.90 9.48 1.77
CA SER A 46 -47.08 10.92 1.80
C SER A 46 -45.88 11.58 2.49
N LEU A 47 -45.24 12.54 1.82
CA LEU A 47 -44.30 13.46 2.45
C LEU A 47 -44.78 14.90 2.20
N LYS A 48 -44.91 15.58 3.33
CA LYS A 48 -45.41 16.94 3.52
C LYS A 48 -44.48 17.96 2.86
N GLU A 49 -45.09 18.91 2.15
CA GLU A 49 -44.52 20.21 1.83
C GLU A 49 -44.25 21.02 3.10
N PRO A 50 -43.26 21.92 3.05
CA PRO A 50 -43.45 23.24 3.63
C PRO A 50 -43.22 24.36 2.61
N SER A 51 -44.22 25.24 2.64
CA SER A 51 -44.36 26.60 2.18
C SER A 51 -43.09 27.44 1.92
N SER A 52 -43.18 28.11 0.78
CA SER A 52 -42.58 29.38 0.36
C SER A 52 -42.37 30.46 1.44
N GLU A 53 -41.27 31.18 1.32
CA GLU A 53 -41.25 32.64 1.56
C GLU A 53 -40.29 33.35 0.59
N ASN A 54 -40.75 34.54 0.17
CA ASN A 54 -40.23 35.44 -0.84
C ASN A 54 -38.83 36.00 -0.53
N THR A 55 -38.09 36.37 -1.58
CA THR A 55 -37.63 37.76 -1.75
C THR A 55 -37.12 38.01 -3.16
N ASP A 56 -37.73 39.02 -3.77
CA ASP A 56 -37.45 39.57 -5.08
C ASP A 56 -36.14 40.38 -5.15
N SER A 57 -35.64 40.45 -6.38
CA SER A 57 -34.93 41.57 -6.99
C SER A 57 -33.49 41.88 -6.53
N ILE A 58 -32.57 41.93 -7.52
CA ILE A 58 -31.72 43.10 -7.84
C ILE A 58 -30.71 42.68 -8.95
N LEU A 59 -30.48 43.60 -9.91
CA LEU A 59 -29.42 43.64 -10.94
C LEU A 59 -29.65 42.91 -12.29
N LYS A 60 -30.50 43.52 -13.13
CA LYS A 60 -30.16 43.79 -14.54
C LYS A 60 -29.78 45.27 -14.66
N SER A 61 -28.57 45.57 -15.13
CA SER A 61 -28.29 46.56 -16.18
C SER A 61 -26.82 46.95 -16.16
N GLN A 62 -26.21 46.90 -17.34
CA GLN A 62 -25.20 47.80 -17.89
C GLN A 62 -24.22 47.00 -18.73
N LEU A 63 -24.39 47.05 -20.05
CA LEU A 63 -23.40 47.65 -20.96
C LEU A 63 -23.84 47.37 -22.40
N SER A 64 -24.29 48.43 -23.07
CA SER A 64 -24.26 48.51 -24.53
C SER A 64 -23.64 49.85 -24.93
N SER A 65 -22.80 49.76 -25.97
CA SER A 65 -22.51 50.78 -26.99
C SER A 65 -21.56 51.94 -26.64
N GLN A 66 -20.41 51.99 -27.33
CA GLN A 66 -19.98 53.07 -28.25
C GLN A 66 -18.56 52.70 -28.77
N ASN A 67 -18.35 52.40 -30.05
CA ASN A 67 -18.26 53.22 -31.28
C ASN A 67 -16.80 53.55 -31.70
N THR A 68 -16.45 53.01 -32.87
CA THR A 68 -15.51 53.48 -33.91
C THR A 68 -14.20 54.19 -33.52
N ASN A 69 -13.07 53.56 -33.84
CA ASN A 69 -12.05 54.23 -34.66
C ASN A 69 -11.16 53.24 -35.43
N LYS A 70 -10.86 53.65 -36.66
CA LYS A 70 -10.20 52.93 -37.74
C LYS A 70 -8.69 53.20 -37.64
N SER A 71 -7.86 52.20 -37.38
CA SER A 71 -6.43 52.26 -37.72
C SER A 71 -5.95 50.90 -38.21
N THR A 72 -5.42 50.93 -39.42
CA THR A 72 -4.84 49.81 -40.14
C THR A 72 -3.47 49.52 -39.54
N ILE A 73 -3.33 48.44 -38.78
CA ILE A 73 -2.04 47.86 -38.42
C ILE A 73 -2.14 46.36 -38.69
N ASN A 74 -1.40 45.89 -39.68
CA ASN A 74 -1.05 44.49 -39.86
C ASN A 74 -0.36 44.00 -38.60
N SER A 75 -1.12 43.38 -37.70
CA SER A 75 -0.58 42.55 -36.64
C SER A 75 -0.60 41.11 -37.14
N SER A 76 0.58 40.52 -37.23
CA SER A 76 0.79 39.08 -37.37
C SER A 76 -0.13 38.33 -36.38
N PRO A 77 -0.72 37.19 -36.76
CA PRO A 77 -1.56 36.43 -35.83
C PRO A 77 -0.76 36.16 -34.56
N ALA A 78 -1.29 36.66 -33.44
CA ALA A 78 -0.72 36.45 -32.13
C ALA A 78 -0.54 34.95 -31.90
N ASP A 79 0.69 34.58 -31.66
CA ASP A 79 1.18 33.24 -31.37
C ASP A 79 0.35 32.64 -30.22
N PHE A 80 -0.62 31.78 -30.55
CA PHE A 80 -1.26 30.90 -29.57
C PHE A 80 -0.23 29.85 -29.16
N SER A 81 0.75 30.27 -28.37
CA SER A 81 1.72 29.38 -27.73
C SER A 81 0.96 28.48 -26.76
N SER A 82 0.46 27.35 -27.28
CA SER A 82 -0.13 26.27 -26.49
C SER A 82 0.71 26.00 -25.25
N LYS A 83 0.07 25.97 -24.08
CA LYS A 83 0.76 25.78 -22.80
C LYS A 83 1.36 24.37 -22.70
N PHE A 84 0.71 23.38 -23.31
CA PHE A 84 1.06 21.97 -23.22
C PHE A 84 1.07 21.29 -24.61
N TYR A 85 1.88 20.25 -24.79
CA TYR A 85 1.99 19.48 -26.03
C TYR A 85 0.70 18.74 -26.38
N TYR A 86 -0.01 18.20 -25.39
CA TYR A 86 -1.28 17.53 -25.66
C TYR A 86 -2.30 18.47 -26.32
N GLN A 87 -2.20 19.78 -26.09
CA GLN A 87 -3.06 20.77 -26.73
C GLN A 87 -2.75 20.88 -28.23
N GLN A 88 -1.47 20.84 -28.60
CA GLN A 88 -1.01 20.82 -30.00
C GLN A 88 -1.41 19.51 -30.69
N ASP A 89 -1.30 18.37 -30.00
CA ASP A 89 -1.71 17.07 -30.52
C ASP A 89 -3.23 17.06 -30.82
N ILE A 90 -4.04 17.63 -29.92
CA ILE A 90 -5.48 17.78 -30.11
C ILE A 90 -5.78 18.71 -31.29
N GLU A 91 -5.10 19.85 -31.40
CA GLU A 91 -5.28 20.78 -32.51
C GLU A 91 -4.89 20.15 -33.85
N THR A 92 -3.78 19.42 -33.87
CA THR A 92 -3.32 18.66 -35.05
C THR A 92 -4.34 17.61 -35.45
N LEU A 93 -4.92 16.89 -34.48
CA LEU A 93 -5.97 15.90 -34.72
C LEU A 93 -7.21 16.54 -35.35
N ILE A 94 -7.63 17.70 -34.84
CA ILE A 94 -8.76 18.47 -35.36
C ILE A 94 -8.48 18.96 -36.79
N SER A 95 -7.31 19.53 -37.04
CA SER A 95 -6.93 20.02 -38.38
C SER A 95 -6.84 18.90 -39.42
N ARG A 96 -6.31 17.72 -39.05
CA ARG A 96 -6.21 16.57 -39.96
C ARG A 96 -7.57 16.03 -40.39
N SER A 97 -8.54 16.03 -39.47
CA SER A 97 -9.91 15.62 -39.77
C SER A 97 -10.57 16.45 -40.87
N GLY A 98 -10.13 17.69 -41.12
CA GLY A 98 -10.65 18.53 -42.20
C GLY A 98 -9.97 18.30 -43.55
N ALA A 99 -8.76 17.72 -43.56
CA ALA A 99 -7.90 17.67 -44.74
C ALA A 99 -7.82 16.29 -45.43
N ASN A 100 -8.08 15.20 -44.71
CA ASN A 100 -7.95 13.84 -45.25
C ASN A 100 -9.26 13.03 -45.15
N PRO A 101 -10.02 12.89 -46.26
CA PRO A 101 -11.28 12.14 -46.27
C PRO A 101 -11.11 10.63 -46.05
N ASP A 102 -9.90 10.07 -46.14
CA ASP A 102 -9.62 8.65 -45.89
C ASP A 102 -9.44 8.31 -44.39
N SER A 103 -9.41 9.31 -43.51
CA SER A 103 -9.40 9.06 -42.06
C SER A 103 -10.81 8.65 -41.59
N SER A 104 -10.93 7.47 -40.98
CA SER A 104 -12.23 6.91 -40.57
C SER A 104 -12.93 7.65 -39.42
N LYS A 105 -12.26 8.64 -38.81
CA LYS A 105 -12.78 9.45 -37.71
C LYS A 105 -12.69 10.92 -38.08
N THR A 106 -13.84 11.58 -38.25
CA THR A 106 -13.89 13.04 -38.33
C THR A 106 -14.36 13.64 -37.00
N VAL A 107 -13.95 14.87 -36.69
CA VAL A 107 -14.32 15.59 -35.45
C VAL A 107 -15.84 15.60 -35.25
N ASP A 108 -16.61 15.74 -36.33
CA ASP A 108 -18.07 15.77 -36.29
C ASP A 108 -18.70 14.40 -35.99
N THR A 109 -18.00 13.31 -36.28
CA THR A 109 -18.47 11.94 -36.02
C THR A 109 -18.16 11.46 -34.61
N ILE A 110 -17.22 12.10 -33.91
CA ILE A 110 -16.82 11.71 -32.56
C ILE A 110 -17.92 12.11 -31.57
N LYS A 111 -18.57 11.11 -30.97
CA LYS A 111 -19.63 11.28 -29.97
C LYS A 111 -19.24 10.77 -28.59
N ARG A 112 -18.14 10.03 -28.49
CA ARG A 112 -17.71 9.34 -27.26
C ARG A 112 -16.25 9.66 -26.94
N LEU A 113 -15.94 9.88 -25.68
CA LEU A 113 -14.59 9.95 -25.14
C LEU A 113 -14.32 8.69 -24.31
N SER A 114 -13.21 8.01 -24.58
CA SER A 114 -12.79 6.79 -23.90
C SER A 114 -11.39 6.98 -23.34
N VAL A 115 -11.26 7.03 -22.01
CA VAL A 115 -10.00 7.38 -21.32
C VAL A 115 -9.48 6.20 -20.50
N MET A 116 -8.28 5.73 -20.82
CA MET A 116 -7.62 4.61 -20.14
C MET A 116 -6.44 5.11 -19.31
N ASP A 117 -6.44 4.89 -17.99
CA ASP A 117 -5.22 5.02 -17.19
C ASP A 117 -4.19 3.94 -17.55
N PHE A 118 -2.91 4.22 -17.31
CA PHE A 118 -1.83 3.29 -17.61
C PHE A 118 -1.50 2.38 -16.42
N ASP A 119 -0.90 2.94 -15.37
CA ASP A 119 -0.37 2.19 -14.23
C ASP A 119 -1.49 1.43 -13.51
N ASN A 120 -1.32 0.11 -13.38
CA ASN A 120 -2.23 -0.84 -12.74
C ASN A 120 -3.68 -0.87 -13.30
N THR A 121 -3.95 -0.14 -14.38
CA THR A 121 -5.21 -0.15 -15.11
C THR A 121 -5.06 -0.94 -16.42
N LEU A 122 -4.27 -0.40 -17.36
CA LEU A 122 -3.95 -1.10 -18.60
C LEU A 122 -2.72 -2.01 -18.44
N PHE A 123 -1.75 -1.57 -17.63
CA PHE A 123 -0.46 -2.24 -17.44
C PHE A 123 -0.07 -2.36 -15.96
N CYS A 124 0.21 -3.56 -15.48
CA CYS A 124 0.67 -3.86 -14.11
C CYS A 124 2.12 -3.40 -13.87
N SER A 125 2.31 -2.10 -13.69
CA SER A 125 3.58 -1.51 -13.28
C SER A 125 4.01 -2.02 -11.90
N PRO A 126 5.30 -2.28 -11.68
CA PRO A 126 5.77 -2.76 -10.39
C PRO A 126 5.57 -1.71 -9.30
N LEU A 127 5.19 -2.18 -8.11
CA LEU A 127 5.14 -1.41 -6.88
C LEU A 127 6.27 -1.86 -5.95
N PRO A 128 6.70 -1.01 -5.00
CA PRO A 128 7.61 -1.44 -3.94
C PRO A 128 7.04 -2.64 -3.17
N SER A 129 7.87 -3.66 -2.97
CA SER A 129 7.53 -4.89 -2.29
C SER A 129 7.36 -4.66 -0.79
N SER A 130 6.17 -4.94 -0.29
CA SER A 130 5.91 -4.98 1.14
C SER A 130 6.56 -6.17 1.85
N ASN A 131 7.21 -7.08 1.14
CA ASN A 131 8.02 -8.13 1.75
C ASN A 131 9.45 -7.66 2.04
N ILE A 132 9.93 -6.64 1.34
CA ILE A 132 11.27 -6.08 1.50
C ILE A 132 11.20 -4.85 2.40
N TRP A 133 10.25 -3.96 2.13
CA TRP A 133 10.17 -2.65 2.79
C TRP A 133 9.07 -2.61 3.84
N ASP A 134 9.32 -1.90 4.93
CA ASP A 134 8.27 -1.58 5.89
C ASP A 134 7.34 -0.46 5.35
N SER A 135 6.23 -0.19 6.05
CA SER A 135 5.26 0.81 5.58
C SER A 135 5.86 2.21 5.45
N LYS A 136 6.79 2.58 6.33
CA LYS A 136 7.53 3.85 6.23
C LYS A 136 8.37 3.86 4.95
N GLY A 137 9.10 2.79 4.68
CA GLY A 137 9.92 2.66 3.48
C GLY A 137 9.14 2.67 2.19
N ILE A 138 7.99 2.00 2.11
CA ILE A 138 7.12 2.10 0.94
C ILE A 138 6.63 3.54 0.73
N GLY A 139 6.29 4.25 1.81
CA GLY A 139 5.90 5.65 1.76
C GLY A 139 7.01 6.53 1.19
N MET A 140 8.23 6.37 1.68
CA MET A 140 9.40 7.11 1.22
C MET A 140 9.76 6.78 -0.23
N LEU A 141 9.66 5.50 -0.62
CA LEU A 141 9.85 5.07 -2.00
C LEU A 141 8.85 5.73 -2.95
N LYS A 142 7.56 5.69 -2.63
CA LYS A 142 6.52 6.31 -3.48
C LYS A 142 6.58 7.85 -3.47
N GLY A 143 7.02 8.44 -2.36
CA GLY A 143 7.16 9.88 -2.16
C GLY A 143 8.55 10.41 -2.47
N ASP A 144 9.40 10.51 -1.45
CA ASP A 144 10.67 11.26 -1.44
C ASP A 144 11.76 10.67 -2.35
N LEU A 145 11.81 9.35 -2.53
CA LEU A 145 12.73 8.70 -3.47
C LEU A 145 12.14 8.64 -4.89
N GLY A 146 10.82 8.74 -5.04
CA GLY A 146 10.19 8.94 -6.36
C GLY A 146 10.14 7.69 -7.22
N TRP A 147 9.63 6.59 -6.68
CA TRP A 147 9.43 5.32 -7.40
C TRP A 147 8.76 5.49 -8.76
N PHE A 148 7.72 6.34 -8.86
CA PHE A 148 7.02 6.57 -10.12
C PHE A 148 7.73 7.55 -11.07
N LEU A 149 8.79 8.20 -10.62
CA LEU A 149 9.69 9.03 -11.42
C LEU A 149 10.91 8.25 -11.91
N GLU A 150 11.23 7.10 -11.32
CA GLU A 150 12.39 6.30 -11.72
C GLU A 150 12.11 5.44 -12.97
N PRO A 151 12.64 5.81 -14.17
CA PRO A 151 12.32 5.12 -15.42
C PRO A 151 12.71 3.65 -15.44
N LYS A 152 13.74 3.24 -14.69
CA LYS A 152 14.16 1.83 -14.57
C LYS A 152 13.00 0.94 -14.14
N THR A 153 12.02 1.46 -13.38
CA THR A 153 10.82 0.69 -12.98
C THR A 153 10.00 0.13 -14.15
N LEU A 154 10.13 0.70 -15.36
CA LEU A 154 9.47 0.23 -16.57
C LEU A 154 10.44 -0.27 -17.66
N GLN A 155 11.68 -0.58 -17.29
CA GLN A 155 12.73 -1.00 -18.23
C GLN A 155 13.42 -2.29 -17.79
N SER A 156 14.01 -3.00 -18.74
CA SER A 156 14.87 -4.16 -18.46
C SER A 156 16.12 -3.72 -17.68
N PRO A 157 16.63 -4.52 -16.73
CA PRO A 157 16.15 -5.84 -16.29
C PRO A 157 15.03 -5.81 -15.24
N TYR A 158 14.75 -4.64 -14.64
CA TYR A 158 13.83 -4.46 -13.53
C TYR A 158 12.36 -4.78 -13.87
N LEU A 159 11.97 -4.57 -15.13
CA LEU A 159 10.67 -4.94 -15.67
C LEU A 159 10.74 -6.32 -16.34
N SER A 160 10.49 -7.37 -15.55
CA SER A 160 10.38 -8.74 -16.05
C SER A 160 8.96 -9.08 -16.53
N SER A 161 8.84 -10.11 -17.40
CA SER A 161 7.57 -10.72 -17.80
C SER A 161 6.53 -9.74 -18.39
N ILE A 162 6.97 -8.81 -19.24
CA ILE A 162 6.16 -7.71 -19.84
C ILE A 162 4.82 -8.20 -20.40
N SER A 163 4.80 -9.34 -21.11
CA SER A 163 3.57 -9.89 -21.71
C SER A 163 2.49 -10.24 -20.67
N SER A 164 2.89 -10.69 -19.49
CA SER A 164 1.99 -11.06 -18.38
C SER A 164 1.45 -9.85 -17.60
N ARG A 165 2.05 -8.67 -17.80
CA ARG A 165 1.70 -7.42 -17.09
C ARG A 165 0.54 -6.68 -17.73
N TRP A 166 0.15 -7.01 -18.96
CA TRP A 166 -1.05 -6.41 -19.58
C TRP A 166 -2.33 -6.95 -18.92
N VAL A 167 -3.20 -6.04 -18.49
CA VAL A 167 -4.49 -6.41 -17.91
C VAL A 167 -5.43 -6.82 -19.05
N LYS A 168 -5.47 -8.13 -19.35
CA LYS A 168 -6.16 -8.70 -20.53
C LYS A 168 -7.56 -8.14 -20.81
N GLN A 169 -8.37 -7.93 -19.75
CA GLN A 169 -9.72 -7.39 -19.89
C GLN A 169 -9.71 -5.92 -20.34
N VAL A 170 -8.84 -5.10 -19.76
CA VAL A 170 -8.72 -3.68 -20.11
C VAL A 170 -8.08 -3.55 -21.48
N GLU A 171 -7.09 -4.39 -21.81
CA GLU A 171 -6.50 -4.45 -23.16
C GLU A 171 -7.57 -4.74 -24.23
N LEU A 172 -8.45 -5.72 -24.00
CA LEU A 172 -9.55 -6.04 -24.92
C LEU A 172 -10.49 -4.84 -25.11
N ILE A 173 -10.87 -4.18 -24.02
CA ILE A 173 -11.70 -2.98 -24.05
C ILE A 173 -10.98 -1.87 -24.82
N SER A 174 -9.71 -1.61 -24.55
CA SER A 174 -8.93 -0.60 -25.27
C SER A 174 -8.90 -0.86 -26.78
N ARG A 175 -8.72 -2.12 -27.21
CA ARG A 175 -8.77 -2.47 -28.64
C ARG A 175 -10.15 -2.18 -29.26
N GLN A 176 -11.21 -2.52 -28.54
CA GLN A 176 -12.58 -2.23 -28.98
C GLN A 176 -12.77 -0.73 -29.14
N GLU A 177 -12.46 0.06 -28.11
CA GLU A 177 -12.62 1.51 -28.10
C GLU A 177 -11.77 2.22 -29.16
N ILE A 178 -10.53 1.77 -29.38
CA ILE A 178 -9.65 2.26 -30.46
C ILE A 178 -10.29 2.06 -31.84
N SER A 179 -10.90 0.88 -32.06
CA SER A 179 -11.50 0.52 -33.36
C SER A 179 -12.82 1.23 -33.68
N ARG A 180 -13.46 1.88 -32.70
CA ARG A 180 -14.72 2.58 -32.89
C ARG A 180 -14.51 3.90 -33.63
N THR A 181 -15.26 4.12 -34.71
CA THR A 181 -15.16 5.35 -35.51
C THR A 181 -15.79 6.57 -34.82
N ASP A 182 -16.74 6.36 -33.91
CA ASP A 182 -17.44 7.41 -33.16
C ASP A 182 -16.75 7.80 -31.84
N THR A 183 -15.57 7.25 -31.57
CA THR A 183 -14.91 7.31 -30.26
C THR A 183 -13.50 7.89 -30.37
N LEU A 184 -13.22 8.92 -29.55
CA LEU A 184 -11.87 9.41 -29.28
C LEU A 184 -11.27 8.59 -28.14
N SER A 185 -10.30 7.75 -28.47
CA SER A 185 -9.58 6.88 -27.53
C SER A 185 -8.31 7.55 -27.03
N VAL A 186 -8.20 7.68 -25.70
CA VAL A 186 -7.12 8.41 -25.04
C VAL A 186 -6.49 7.52 -23.97
N LEU A 187 -5.17 7.35 -24.01
CA LEU A 187 -4.43 6.93 -22.82
C LEU A 187 -4.06 8.18 -22.01
N LEU A 188 -4.39 8.20 -20.72
CA LEU A 188 -4.11 9.35 -19.84
C LEU A 188 -3.51 8.89 -18.51
N THR A 189 -2.22 9.17 -18.30
CA THR A 189 -1.45 8.72 -17.14
C THR A 189 -0.87 9.86 -16.31
N GLY A 190 -0.68 9.60 -15.02
CA GLY A 190 0.04 10.50 -14.10
C GLY A 190 1.56 10.45 -14.22
N ARG A 191 2.12 9.55 -15.05
CA ARG A 191 3.57 9.47 -15.31
C ARG A 191 4.04 10.72 -16.06
N SER A 192 5.22 11.22 -15.67
CA SER A 192 5.80 12.41 -16.27
C SER A 192 6.19 12.21 -17.73
N ASP A 193 5.74 13.09 -18.63
CA ASP A 193 5.97 12.98 -20.06
C ASP A 193 7.46 13.02 -20.40
N TYR A 194 8.19 14.02 -19.90
CA TYR A 194 9.62 14.18 -20.16
C TYR A 194 10.51 12.98 -19.74
N ILE A 195 10.02 12.08 -18.86
CA ILE A 195 10.71 10.83 -18.49
C ILE A 195 10.20 9.64 -19.31
N TYR A 196 8.88 9.50 -19.41
CA TYR A 196 8.23 8.27 -19.86
C TYR A 196 7.71 8.32 -21.31
N HIS A 197 7.88 9.44 -22.02
CA HIS A 197 7.34 9.67 -23.36
C HIS A 197 7.57 8.46 -24.28
N GLU A 198 8.84 8.09 -24.44
CA GLU A 198 9.26 6.99 -25.30
C GLU A 198 9.00 5.61 -24.70
N ILE A 199 9.14 5.46 -23.37
CA ILE A 199 8.97 4.17 -22.69
C ILE A 199 7.54 3.67 -22.85
N ILE A 200 6.55 4.51 -22.51
CA ILE A 200 5.14 4.14 -22.58
C ILE A 200 4.71 3.93 -24.03
N ARG A 201 5.12 4.81 -24.96
CA ARG A 201 4.80 4.65 -26.39
C ARG A 201 5.40 3.37 -26.96
N SER A 202 6.63 3.02 -26.60
CA SER A 202 7.28 1.78 -26.99
C SER A 202 6.54 0.56 -26.44
N LEU A 203 6.11 0.59 -25.18
CA LEU A 203 5.29 -0.48 -24.59
C LEU A 203 3.96 -0.66 -25.34
N LEU A 204 3.23 0.42 -25.61
CA LEU A 204 1.97 0.39 -26.36
C LEU A 204 2.17 -0.13 -27.79
N LYS A 205 3.22 0.35 -28.48
CA LYS A 205 3.58 -0.09 -29.83
C LYS A 205 3.92 -1.57 -29.86
N SER A 206 4.68 -2.08 -28.89
CA SER A 206 5.00 -3.52 -28.77
C SER A 206 3.75 -4.38 -28.58
N ARG A 207 2.67 -3.79 -28.06
CA ARG A 207 1.37 -4.45 -27.90
C ARG A 207 0.39 -4.15 -29.03
N GLY A 208 0.75 -3.33 -30.02
CA GLY A 208 -0.16 -2.92 -31.09
C GLY A 208 -1.40 -2.21 -30.57
N LEU A 209 -1.24 -1.33 -29.57
CA LEU A 209 -2.28 -0.45 -29.05
C LEU A 209 -2.01 0.96 -29.57
N HIS A 210 -2.87 1.43 -30.48
CA HIS A 210 -2.75 2.72 -31.15
C HIS A 210 -3.89 3.64 -30.71
N PHE A 211 -3.74 4.27 -29.55
CA PHE A 211 -4.67 5.30 -29.09
C PHE A 211 -4.61 6.52 -30.00
N ASP A 212 -5.73 7.24 -30.13
CA ASP A 212 -5.76 8.51 -30.89
C ASP A 212 -4.89 9.57 -30.21
N LEU A 213 -4.86 9.56 -28.86
CA LEU A 213 -3.99 10.41 -28.04
C LEU A 213 -3.32 9.59 -26.92
N VAL A 214 -2.03 9.85 -26.67
CA VAL A 214 -1.27 9.29 -25.55
C VAL A 214 -0.75 10.44 -24.69
N ILE A 215 -1.51 10.79 -23.66
CA ILE A 215 -1.26 11.96 -22.83
C ILE A 215 -0.62 11.52 -21.52
N LEU A 216 0.64 11.92 -21.34
CA LEU A 216 1.37 11.79 -20.08
C LEU A 216 1.30 13.13 -19.36
N LYS A 217 1.70 13.14 -18.09
CA LYS A 217 1.71 14.34 -17.26
C LYS A 217 2.85 15.27 -17.64
N GLU A 218 2.51 16.39 -18.24
CA GLU A 218 3.48 17.40 -18.62
C GLU A 218 3.88 18.28 -17.42
N ASN A 219 5.11 18.78 -17.45
CA ASN A 219 5.59 19.77 -16.49
C ASN A 219 5.65 21.13 -17.19
N THR A 220 5.16 22.19 -16.55
CA THR A 220 5.11 23.53 -17.17
C THR A 220 6.48 24.14 -17.44
N HIS A 221 7.53 23.63 -16.79
CA HIS A 221 8.89 24.14 -16.89
C HIS A 221 9.78 23.23 -17.76
N ILE A 222 9.43 21.96 -17.87
CA ILE A 222 10.26 20.95 -18.53
C ILE A 222 9.42 20.20 -19.55
N LYS A 223 9.86 20.34 -20.79
CA LYS A 223 9.26 19.72 -21.95
C LYS A 223 10.10 18.53 -22.38
N TRP A 224 9.43 17.47 -22.85
CA TRP A 224 10.12 16.40 -23.56
C TRP A 224 10.76 16.96 -24.84
N ASP A 225 11.95 16.46 -25.16
CA ASP A 225 12.70 16.74 -26.39
C ASP A 225 13.23 15.41 -26.95
N PRO A 226 12.93 15.06 -28.22
CA PRO A 226 13.42 13.84 -28.86
C PRO A 226 14.96 13.80 -28.97
N ASN A 227 15.61 14.95 -29.07
CA ASN A 227 17.06 15.07 -29.20
C ASN A 227 17.75 15.23 -27.83
N ASP A 228 16.98 15.60 -26.80
CA ASP A 228 17.48 15.91 -25.46
C ASP A 228 16.75 15.08 -24.40
N ASN A 229 16.86 13.76 -24.51
CA ASN A 229 16.21 12.86 -23.55
C ASN A 229 17.07 12.70 -22.28
N ILE A 230 16.39 12.54 -21.13
CA ILE A 230 17.05 12.35 -19.82
C ILE A 230 18.07 11.20 -19.84
N PHE A 231 17.87 10.19 -20.68
CA PHE A 231 18.79 9.06 -20.80
C PHE A 231 20.11 9.45 -21.47
N THR A 232 20.07 10.28 -22.51
CA THR A 232 21.27 10.82 -23.16
C THR A 232 22.04 11.76 -22.24
N HIS A 233 21.36 12.49 -21.35
CA HIS A 233 22.04 13.27 -20.31
C HIS A 233 22.60 12.39 -19.18
N ARG A 234 21.84 11.41 -18.67
CA ARG A 234 22.28 10.49 -17.60
C ARG A 234 23.47 9.61 -18.05
N ALA A 235 23.56 9.30 -19.34
CA ALA A 235 24.63 8.48 -19.90
C ALA A 235 25.88 9.27 -20.31
N LYS A 236 25.80 10.61 -20.43
CA LYS A 236 26.91 11.47 -20.90
C LYS A 236 27.48 12.39 -19.84
N ASN A 237 26.70 12.78 -18.83
CA ASN A 237 27.15 13.70 -17.79
C ASN A 237 27.45 12.91 -16.51
N ASP A 238 28.74 12.79 -16.19
CA ASP A 238 29.17 12.48 -14.84
C ASP A 238 28.74 13.64 -13.91
N THR A 239 27.75 13.37 -13.05
CA THR A 239 27.76 13.72 -11.61
C THR A 239 27.07 14.96 -10.99
N ALA A 240 26.27 15.83 -11.64
CA ALA A 240 25.56 16.88 -10.84
C ALA A 240 24.20 17.42 -11.31
N ASP A 241 24.05 17.85 -12.57
CA ASP A 241 22.94 18.76 -12.92
C ASP A 241 21.56 18.10 -13.09
N LEU A 242 21.53 16.80 -13.40
CA LEU A 242 20.28 16.04 -13.59
C LEU A 242 19.63 15.58 -12.29
N GLU A 243 20.38 15.53 -11.20
CA GLU A 243 19.88 14.91 -9.98
C GLU A 243 19.03 15.92 -9.17
N ASN A 244 19.44 17.20 -9.16
CA ASN A 244 18.67 18.33 -8.63
C ASN A 244 17.31 18.52 -9.37
N LEU A 245 17.23 18.05 -10.61
CA LEU A 245 16.06 18.11 -11.48
C LEU A 245 14.89 17.29 -10.90
N VAL A 246 15.12 16.05 -10.45
CA VAL A 246 14.06 15.14 -9.98
C VAL A 246 13.36 15.70 -8.74
N PHE A 247 14.13 16.30 -7.81
CA PHE A 247 13.61 16.96 -6.62
C PHE A 247 12.84 18.24 -6.94
N ALA A 248 13.42 19.11 -7.78
CA ALA A 248 12.77 20.35 -8.19
C ALA A 248 11.44 20.10 -8.93
N ILE A 249 11.33 18.99 -9.66
CA ILE A 249 10.13 18.62 -10.39
C ILE A 249 9.03 18.07 -9.48
N LYS A 250 9.37 17.39 -8.38
CA LYS A 250 8.35 16.91 -7.43
C LYS A 250 7.51 18.05 -6.87
N GLU A 251 8.15 19.16 -6.54
CA GLU A 251 7.48 20.33 -5.95
C GLU A 251 6.61 21.09 -6.96
N SER A 252 7.00 21.12 -8.24
CA SER A 252 6.27 21.85 -9.27
C SER A 252 5.16 21.05 -9.97
N ASN A 253 5.03 19.76 -9.65
CA ASN A 253 4.12 18.86 -10.34
C ASN A 253 2.69 18.99 -9.80
N GLU A 254 1.75 19.38 -10.66
CA GLU A 254 0.32 19.46 -10.33
C GLU A 254 -0.23 18.11 -9.81
N PHE A 255 -1.22 18.12 -8.92
CA PHE A 255 -1.83 16.85 -8.47
C PHE A 255 -2.42 16.05 -9.64
N THR A 256 -2.16 14.74 -9.69
CA THR A 256 -2.57 13.87 -10.80
C THR A 256 -4.05 13.96 -11.12
N PHE A 257 -4.91 14.05 -10.10
CA PHE A 257 -6.36 14.22 -10.31
C PHE A 257 -6.67 15.52 -11.08
N ASN A 258 -6.13 16.66 -10.65
CA ASN A 258 -6.38 17.96 -11.26
C ASN A 258 -5.89 17.98 -12.71
N TYR A 259 -4.67 17.47 -12.96
CA TYR A 259 -4.13 17.37 -14.30
C TYR A 259 -5.04 16.54 -15.22
N LYS A 260 -5.50 15.37 -14.75
CA LYS A 260 -6.40 14.52 -15.54
C LYS A 260 -7.71 15.25 -15.88
N MET A 261 -8.30 15.95 -14.92
CA MET A 261 -9.54 16.70 -15.18
C MET A 261 -9.32 17.87 -16.13
N ALA A 262 -8.22 18.62 -15.99
CA ALA A 262 -7.87 19.71 -16.89
C ALA A 262 -7.69 19.25 -18.35
N VAL A 263 -7.09 18.07 -18.57
CA VAL A 263 -7.00 17.45 -19.89
C VAL A 263 -8.38 17.11 -20.44
N ILE A 264 -9.25 16.50 -19.63
CA ILE A 264 -10.61 16.13 -20.05
C ILE A 264 -11.44 17.38 -20.36
N ASP A 265 -11.36 18.41 -19.52
CA ASP A 265 -12.04 19.69 -19.74
C ASP A 265 -11.60 20.32 -21.07
N TYR A 266 -10.30 20.30 -21.35
CA TYR A 266 -9.78 20.79 -22.62
C TYR A 266 -10.30 19.98 -23.81
N ILE A 267 -10.30 18.65 -23.74
CA ILE A 267 -10.86 17.78 -24.78
C ILE A 267 -12.35 18.10 -24.99
N LEU A 268 -13.15 18.15 -23.93
CA LEU A 268 -14.59 18.43 -24.03
C LEU A 268 -14.87 19.86 -24.54
N SER A 269 -13.98 20.82 -24.31
CA SER A 269 -14.10 22.16 -24.87
C SER A 269 -13.87 22.20 -26.39
N LYS A 270 -13.04 21.29 -26.92
CA LYS A 270 -12.68 21.23 -28.34
C LYS A 270 -13.58 20.29 -29.14
N PHE A 271 -14.07 19.22 -28.53
CA PHE A 271 -14.95 18.23 -29.14
C PHE A 271 -16.39 18.40 -28.64
N LEU A 272 -17.11 19.37 -29.23
CA LEU A 272 -18.46 19.74 -28.81
C LEU A 272 -19.50 18.61 -28.98
N ASN A 273 -19.26 17.68 -29.92
CA ASN A 273 -20.17 16.58 -30.23
C ASN A 273 -20.05 15.38 -29.27
N ILE A 274 -19.05 15.38 -28.37
CA ILE A 274 -18.91 14.33 -27.36
C ILE A 274 -20.07 14.43 -26.37
N ASN A 275 -20.83 13.35 -26.26
CA ASN A 275 -22.01 13.19 -25.41
C ASN A 275 -21.82 12.11 -24.34
N TYR A 276 -20.78 11.27 -24.45
CA TYR A 276 -20.55 10.17 -23.53
C TYR A 276 -19.08 10.13 -23.13
N VAL A 277 -18.80 10.00 -21.84
CA VAL A 277 -17.43 9.88 -21.31
C VAL A 277 -17.30 8.57 -20.53
N TYR A 278 -16.35 7.73 -20.92
CA TYR A 278 -16.03 6.49 -20.22
C TYR A 278 -14.58 6.52 -19.79
N MET A 279 -14.34 6.19 -18.53
CA MET A 279 -12.99 6.21 -17.95
C MET A 279 -12.67 4.91 -17.22
N TRP A 280 -11.40 4.53 -17.22
CA TRP A 280 -10.88 3.40 -16.47
C TRP A 280 -9.67 3.85 -15.65
N ASP A 281 -9.69 3.64 -14.34
CA ASP A 281 -8.60 3.97 -13.39
C ASP A 281 -8.59 2.93 -12.25
N ASP A 282 -7.43 2.67 -11.66
CA ASP A 282 -7.25 1.65 -10.62
C ASP A 282 -7.54 2.18 -9.20
N ARG A 283 -7.46 3.51 -9.02
CA ARG A 283 -7.53 4.14 -7.71
C ARG A 283 -8.98 4.47 -7.38
N GLN A 284 -9.57 3.73 -6.43
CA GLN A 284 -10.97 3.93 -5.99
C GLN A 284 -11.27 5.40 -5.64
N ASN A 285 -10.37 6.04 -4.88
CA ASN A 285 -10.53 7.44 -4.50
C ASN A 285 -10.52 8.40 -5.71
N HIS A 286 -9.76 8.09 -6.76
CA HIS A 286 -9.81 8.84 -8.00
C HIS A 286 -11.11 8.57 -8.75
N CYS A 287 -11.51 7.30 -8.90
CA CYS A 287 -12.73 6.93 -9.61
C CYS A 287 -13.96 7.66 -9.06
N VAL A 288 -14.14 7.65 -7.73
CA VAL A 288 -15.25 8.33 -7.05
C VAL A 288 -15.22 9.85 -7.29
N LYS A 289 -14.03 10.47 -7.17
CA LYS A 289 -13.88 11.91 -7.40
C LYS A 289 -14.10 12.31 -8.86
N MET A 290 -13.62 11.49 -9.81
CA MET A 290 -13.77 11.74 -11.25
C MET A 290 -15.23 11.59 -11.67
N GLN A 291 -15.91 10.54 -11.22
CA GLN A 291 -17.35 10.35 -11.48
C GLN A 291 -18.14 11.56 -10.99
N LYS A 292 -17.94 11.93 -9.72
CA LYS A 292 -18.58 13.10 -9.12
C LYS A 292 -18.31 14.38 -9.93
N TYR A 293 -17.06 14.62 -10.29
CA TYR A 293 -16.66 15.80 -11.07
C TYR A 293 -17.37 15.86 -12.43
N LEU A 294 -17.37 14.75 -13.18
CA LEU A 294 -17.99 14.67 -14.50
C LEU A 294 -19.51 14.84 -14.42
N ASP A 295 -20.15 14.25 -13.41
CA ASP A 295 -21.58 14.37 -13.21
C ASP A 295 -21.98 15.81 -12.89
N GLU A 296 -21.30 16.45 -11.94
CA GLU A 296 -21.59 17.81 -11.50
C GLU A 296 -21.32 18.86 -12.59
N HIS A 297 -20.23 18.73 -13.34
CA HIS A 297 -19.81 19.77 -14.31
C HIS A 297 -20.40 19.57 -15.70
N TYR A 298 -20.67 18.33 -16.11
CA TYR A 298 -21.03 18.02 -17.51
C TYR A 298 -22.37 17.30 -17.67
N VAL A 299 -22.73 16.36 -16.79
CA VAL A 299 -24.01 15.64 -16.90
C VAL A 299 -25.16 16.50 -16.40
N MET A 300 -25.04 17.07 -15.19
CA MET A 300 -26.07 17.93 -14.59
C MET A 300 -26.31 19.22 -15.37
N THR A 301 -25.30 19.70 -16.10
CA THR A 301 -25.41 20.86 -17.00
C THR A 301 -25.94 20.49 -18.39
N ASN A 302 -26.24 19.21 -18.64
CA ASN A 302 -26.61 18.65 -19.93
C ASN A 302 -25.57 18.89 -21.04
N ARG A 303 -24.32 19.20 -20.70
CA ARG A 303 -23.24 19.31 -21.69
C ARG A 303 -22.90 17.94 -22.27
N ILE A 304 -22.91 16.88 -21.47
CA ILE A 304 -22.84 15.49 -21.93
C ILE A 304 -24.05 14.73 -21.40
N LYS A 305 -24.41 13.62 -22.04
CA LYS A 305 -25.57 12.80 -21.67
C LYS A 305 -25.26 11.83 -20.53
N GLU A 306 -24.05 11.28 -20.52
CA GLU A 306 -23.65 10.25 -19.56
C GLU A 306 -22.14 10.30 -19.32
N SER A 307 -21.76 10.00 -18.08
CA SER A 307 -20.38 9.72 -17.71
C SER A 307 -20.31 8.45 -16.86
N ILE A 308 -19.35 7.55 -17.13
CA ILE A 308 -19.10 6.37 -16.31
C ILE A 308 -17.61 6.19 -16.08
N VAL A 309 -17.20 6.16 -14.81
CA VAL A 309 -15.84 5.87 -14.37
C VAL A 309 -15.78 4.46 -13.78
N TYR A 310 -15.21 3.54 -14.55
CA TYR A 310 -15.02 2.16 -14.16
C TYR A 310 -13.78 2.04 -13.27
N LYS A 311 -13.98 1.70 -12.00
CA LYS A 311 -12.87 1.24 -11.17
C LYS A 311 -12.33 -0.07 -11.71
N LYS A 312 -11.05 -0.07 -12.05
CA LYS A 312 -10.28 -1.27 -12.31
C LYS A 312 -9.54 -1.64 -11.06
N ASP A 313 -9.30 -2.92 -10.93
CA ASP A 313 -8.73 -3.43 -9.73
C ASP A 313 -7.23 -3.65 -9.94
N GLN A 314 -6.45 -3.15 -8.98
CA GLN A 314 -5.00 -3.21 -9.02
C GLN A 314 -4.53 -4.67 -8.88
N ARG A 315 -3.77 -5.15 -9.87
CA ARG A 315 -3.03 -6.40 -9.76
C ARG A 315 -1.55 -6.08 -9.58
N THR A 316 -1.08 -6.14 -8.34
CA THR A 316 0.32 -5.87 -8.01
C THR A 316 1.21 -7.02 -8.46
N ILE A 317 2.20 -6.70 -9.31
CA ILE A 317 3.27 -7.62 -9.68
C ILE A 317 4.58 -6.97 -9.25
N TYR A 318 5.17 -7.50 -8.19
CA TYR A 318 6.42 -7.00 -7.64
C TYR A 318 7.60 -7.24 -8.59
N MET A 319 8.68 -6.49 -8.33
CA MET A 319 9.96 -6.71 -8.97
C MET A 319 10.65 -7.93 -8.34
N ASP A 320 11.65 -8.50 -9.02
CA ASP A 320 12.52 -9.49 -8.39
C ASP A 320 13.19 -8.85 -7.15
N PRO A 321 13.22 -9.52 -5.97
CA PRO A 321 13.71 -8.89 -4.75
C PRO A 321 15.15 -8.39 -4.80
N LEU A 322 16.03 -9.05 -5.57
CA LEU A 322 17.42 -8.63 -5.71
C LEU A 322 17.53 -7.39 -6.60
N LEU A 323 16.80 -7.38 -7.72
CA LEU A 323 16.73 -6.21 -8.60
C LEU A 323 16.07 -5.02 -7.92
N GLU A 324 15.05 -5.26 -7.08
CA GLU A 324 14.41 -4.20 -6.32
C GLU A 324 15.35 -3.60 -5.28
N ALA A 325 16.11 -4.44 -4.56
CA ALA A 325 17.11 -3.97 -3.62
C ALA A 325 18.21 -3.15 -4.32
N ASP A 326 18.70 -3.63 -5.47
CA ASP A 326 19.69 -2.93 -6.29
C ASP A 326 19.18 -1.56 -6.77
N LEU A 327 17.96 -1.51 -7.31
CA LEU A 327 17.33 -0.28 -7.74
C LEU A 327 17.23 0.73 -6.60
N VAL A 328 16.73 0.29 -5.45
CA VAL A 328 16.51 1.17 -4.30
C VAL A 328 17.81 1.64 -3.68
N ASN A 329 18.87 0.83 -3.66
CA ASN A 329 20.20 1.30 -3.26
C ASN A 329 20.64 2.46 -4.15
N GLY A 330 20.52 2.30 -5.48
CA GLY A 330 20.86 3.37 -6.42
C GLY A 330 20.00 4.63 -6.23
N MET A 331 18.71 4.49 -5.92
CA MET A 331 17.84 5.63 -5.60
C MET A 331 18.26 6.35 -4.32
N VAL A 332 18.73 5.62 -3.30
CA VAL A 332 19.23 6.20 -2.04
C VAL A 332 20.56 6.91 -2.26
N ASP A 333 21.46 6.33 -3.04
CA ASP A 333 22.74 6.93 -3.38
C ASP A 333 22.52 8.24 -4.14
N GLU A 334 21.65 8.26 -5.16
CA GLU A 334 21.26 9.47 -5.90
C GLU A 334 20.61 10.51 -4.96
N PHE A 335 19.73 10.07 -4.05
CA PHE A 335 19.11 10.96 -3.07
C PHE A 335 20.14 11.63 -2.14
N ASN A 336 21.10 10.87 -1.63
CA ASN A 336 22.13 11.37 -0.72
C ASN A 336 23.13 12.29 -1.44
N HIS A 337 23.54 11.92 -2.65
CA HIS A 337 24.41 12.75 -3.49
C HIS A 337 23.78 14.11 -3.75
N ASN A 338 22.48 14.14 -4.06
CA ASN A 338 21.72 15.38 -4.20
C ASN A 338 21.73 16.26 -2.96
N ILE A 339 21.63 15.66 -1.77
CA ILE A 339 21.70 16.42 -0.51
C ILE A 339 23.07 17.07 -0.38
N GLU A 340 24.15 16.33 -0.66
CA GLU A 340 25.54 16.84 -0.61
C GLU A 340 25.74 18.03 -1.55
N LEU A 341 25.32 17.92 -2.80
CA LEU A 341 25.42 19.00 -3.79
C LEU A 341 24.68 20.28 -3.34
N ASN A 342 23.50 20.13 -2.72
CA ASN A 342 22.72 21.28 -2.22
C ASN A 342 23.42 21.97 -1.04
N PHE A 343 24.18 21.24 -0.20
CA PHE A 343 24.99 21.83 0.86
C PHE A 343 26.20 22.59 0.31
N GLU A 344 26.92 22.04 -0.67
CA GLU A 344 28.09 22.70 -1.28
C GLU A 344 27.70 24.03 -1.96
N HIS A 345 26.62 24.04 -2.74
CA HIS A 345 26.16 25.25 -3.42
C HIS A 345 25.75 26.36 -2.44
N SER A 346 25.23 25.99 -1.26
CA SER A 346 24.87 26.97 -0.23
C SER A 346 26.10 27.64 0.40
N ALA A 347 27.23 26.93 0.51
CA ALA A 347 28.47 27.46 1.07
C ALA A 347 29.20 28.41 0.10
N ASP A 348 29.17 28.12 -1.20
CA ASP A 348 29.89 28.91 -2.21
C ASP A 348 29.17 30.21 -2.61
N THR A 349 27.83 30.26 -2.48
CA THR A 349 27.05 31.48 -2.79
C THR A 349 27.35 32.69 -1.89
N GLU A 350 28.12 32.52 -0.81
CA GLU A 350 28.58 33.65 0.01
C GLU A 350 29.89 34.30 -0.48
N SER A 351 30.57 33.80 -1.54
CA SER A 351 31.93 34.27 -1.86
C SER A 351 32.31 34.59 -3.31
N VAL A 352 31.42 34.54 -4.32
CA VAL A 352 31.84 34.79 -5.72
C VAL A 352 30.99 35.81 -6.48
N SER A 353 31.60 36.97 -6.72
CA SER A 353 31.17 38.00 -7.67
C SER A 353 32.04 37.98 -8.93
N ASP A 354 31.81 37.06 -9.88
CA ASP A 354 31.99 37.29 -11.33
C ASP A 354 31.67 36.02 -12.16
N PRO A 355 30.87 36.07 -13.24
CA PRO A 355 30.75 34.96 -14.18
C PRO A 355 31.41 35.30 -15.53
N LYS A 356 32.64 34.84 -15.73
CA LYS A 356 33.26 34.69 -17.06
C LYS A 356 33.99 33.36 -17.16
N MET A 357 33.28 32.28 -17.48
CA MET A 357 33.86 31.15 -18.21
C MET A 357 32.79 30.45 -19.03
N GLY A 358 33.09 30.30 -20.32
CA GLY A 358 32.21 29.72 -21.33
C GLY A 358 32.22 28.21 -21.28
N SER A 359 31.05 27.63 -21.02
CA SER A 359 30.69 26.28 -21.41
C SER A 359 29.71 26.39 -22.58
N GLN A 360 30.13 25.94 -23.77
CA GLN A 360 29.35 26.00 -25.01
C GLN A 360 28.15 25.03 -25.05
N TYR A 361 27.80 24.37 -23.95
CA TYR A 361 26.69 23.41 -23.87
C TYR A 361 25.53 23.84 -22.96
N LEU A 362 25.52 25.09 -22.47
CA LEU A 362 24.50 25.64 -21.55
C LEU A 362 23.16 26.04 -22.19
N ASN A 363 22.90 25.70 -23.46
CA ASN A 363 21.76 26.21 -24.23
C ASN A 363 20.66 25.18 -24.52
N THR A 364 20.45 24.16 -23.67
CA THR A 364 19.19 23.41 -23.72
C THR A 364 18.15 24.08 -22.82
N THR A 365 16.89 24.02 -23.25
CA THR A 365 15.73 24.52 -22.49
C THR A 365 15.70 23.94 -21.08
N LEU A 366 16.18 22.69 -20.92
CA LEU A 366 16.31 22.01 -19.63
C LEU A 366 17.30 22.74 -18.71
N THR A 367 18.51 23.04 -19.18
CA THR A 367 19.56 23.71 -18.40
C THR A 367 19.21 25.15 -18.02
N GLN A 368 18.50 25.87 -18.90
CA GLN A 368 18.04 27.24 -18.59
C GLN A 368 16.89 27.25 -17.57
N THR A 369 15.93 26.32 -17.71
CA THR A 369 14.88 26.11 -16.70
C THR A 369 15.48 25.71 -15.35
N LEU A 370 16.46 24.81 -15.35
CA LEU A 370 17.18 24.35 -14.15
C LEU A 370 17.78 25.51 -13.35
N ASN A 371 18.48 26.41 -14.04
CA ASN A 371 19.05 27.62 -13.44
C ASN A 371 17.99 28.57 -12.87
N ALA A 372 16.81 28.66 -13.49
CA ALA A 372 15.72 29.51 -13.04
C ALA A 372 14.97 28.93 -11.83
N VAL A 373 14.80 27.60 -11.76
CA VAL A 373 14.16 26.92 -10.64
C VAL A 373 15.08 26.90 -9.42
N SER A 374 16.37 26.62 -9.61
CA SER A 374 17.38 26.66 -8.53
C SER A 374 17.43 28.04 -7.85
N LYS A 375 17.44 29.14 -8.63
CA LYS A 375 17.45 30.51 -8.10
C LYS A 375 16.17 30.93 -7.34
N LYS A 376 15.06 30.19 -7.49
CA LYS A 376 13.79 30.48 -6.80
C LYS A 376 13.60 29.72 -5.49
N ARG A 377 14.51 28.79 -5.13
CA ARG A 377 14.52 28.16 -3.82
C ARG A 377 14.88 29.20 -2.76
N LYS A 378 13.87 29.87 -2.19
CA LYS A 378 14.02 30.45 -0.85
C LYS A 378 14.32 29.28 0.09
N SER A 379 15.23 29.51 1.02
CA SER A 379 15.71 28.60 2.08
C SER A 379 14.59 28.15 3.04
N HIS A 380 13.47 27.64 2.53
CA HIS A 380 12.53 26.89 3.33
C HIS A 380 13.14 25.53 3.61
N ASP A 381 13.95 25.49 4.67
CA ASP A 381 13.83 24.63 5.86
C ASP A 381 13.44 23.15 5.69
N VAL A 382 13.60 22.56 4.51
CA VAL A 382 13.61 21.11 4.40
C VAL A 382 15.01 20.68 4.79
N ASN A 383 15.19 20.46 6.09
CA ASN A 383 16.35 19.79 6.67
C ASN A 383 16.34 18.34 6.17
N LEU A 384 16.67 18.15 4.88
CA LEU A 384 16.79 16.86 4.24
C LEU A 384 18.09 16.24 4.76
N ASP A 385 17.92 15.30 5.68
CA ASP A 385 19.02 14.49 6.17
C ASP A 385 19.35 13.39 5.15
N LYS A 386 20.63 13.04 5.02
CA LYS A 386 21.03 11.80 4.36
C LYS A 386 20.30 10.62 4.99
N ILE A 387 19.98 9.64 4.15
CA ILE A 387 19.24 8.44 4.53
C ILE A 387 20.09 7.21 4.27
N ARG A 388 19.87 6.17 5.07
CA ARG A 388 20.48 4.85 4.86
C ARG A 388 19.41 3.78 4.94
N ILE A 389 19.65 2.69 4.23
CA ILE A 389 18.81 1.50 4.30
C ILE A 389 19.29 0.67 5.47
N GLU A 390 18.48 0.58 6.51
CA GLU A 390 18.80 -0.22 7.68
C GLU A 390 17.90 -1.47 7.73
N PRO A 391 18.44 -2.64 8.07
CA PRO A 391 17.63 -3.78 8.46
C PRO A 391 16.91 -3.41 9.77
N LEU A 392 15.62 -3.18 9.68
CA LEU A 392 14.76 -3.03 10.83
C LEU A 392 14.16 -4.39 11.14
N VAL A 393 14.36 -4.90 12.36
CA VAL A 393 13.40 -5.87 12.90
C VAL A 393 12.10 -5.10 13.05
N ALA A 394 11.27 -5.16 12.01
CA ALA A 394 10.00 -4.48 12.02
C ALA A 394 9.13 -5.12 13.08
N HIS A 395 9.18 -6.46 13.17
CA HIS A 395 8.22 -7.26 13.89
C HIS A 395 8.83 -8.58 14.38
N SER A 396 8.36 -9.06 15.53
CA SER A 396 8.46 -10.48 15.90
C SER A 396 7.22 -11.19 15.39
N CYS A 397 7.39 -12.37 14.80
CA CYS A 397 6.28 -13.15 14.27
C CYS A 397 6.48 -14.65 14.49
N VAL A 398 5.42 -15.42 14.22
CA VAL A 398 5.53 -16.84 13.91
C VAL A 398 5.53 -16.97 12.40
N SER A 399 6.66 -17.39 11.86
CA SER A 399 6.83 -17.70 10.43
C SER A 399 6.46 -19.16 10.19
N PHE A 400 5.46 -19.40 9.35
CA PHE A 400 4.95 -20.74 9.12
C PHE A 400 5.84 -21.55 8.19
N GLU A 401 5.87 -22.85 8.43
CA GLU A 401 6.58 -23.79 7.57
C GLU A 401 5.97 -23.87 6.17
N PRO A 402 6.76 -24.21 5.12
CA PRO A 402 6.29 -24.23 3.74
C PRO A 402 5.03 -25.06 3.52
N GLU A 403 4.89 -26.18 4.23
CA GLU A 403 3.73 -27.08 4.16
C GLU A 403 2.47 -26.42 4.72
N SER A 404 2.60 -25.71 5.85
CA SER A 404 1.52 -24.93 6.44
C SER A 404 1.09 -23.77 5.52
N LEU A 405 2.05 -23.07 4.92
CA LEU A 405 1.77 -22.02 3.95
C LEU A 405 1.10 -22.57 2.67
N LEU A 406 1.53 -23.74 2.20
CA LEU A 406 0.93 -24.40 1.04
C LEU A 406 -0.52 -24.83 1.33
N ALA A 407 -0.78 -25.39 2.51
CA ALA A 407 -2.14 -25.72 2.95
C ALA A 407 -3.05 -24.48 2.92
N ILE A 408 -2.60 -23.36 3.51
CA ILE A 408 -3.35 -22.10 3.49
C ILE A 408 -3.59 -21.62 2.06
N LYS A 409 -2.58 -21.63 1.18
CA LYS A 409 -2.73 -21.20 -0.22
C LYS A 409 -3.66 -22.10 -1.04
N ASN A 410 -3.73 -23.38 -0.72
CA ASN A 410 -4.63 -24.33 -1.37
C ASN A 410 -6.08 -24.15 -0.90
N ILE A 411 -6.27 -23.93 0.39
CA ILE A 411 -7.59 -23.71 0.99
C ILE A 411 -8.14 -22.33 0.62
N PHE A 412 -7.29 -21.31 0.68
CA PHE A 412 -7.68 -19.92 0.56
C PHE A 412 -7.10 -19.29 -0.70
N THR A 413 -7.98 -18.87 -1.59
CA THR A 413 -7.62 -18.08 -2.77
C THR A 413 -7.89 -16.61 -2.46
N ALA A 414 -6.89 -15.75 -2.68
CA ALA A 414 -7.11 -14.32 -2.52
C ALA A 414 -8.26 -13.88 -3.43
N PRO A 415 -9.25 -13.11 -2.92
CA PRO A 415 -10.18 -12.45 -3.81
C PRO A 415 -9.38 -11.70 -4.86
N LYS A 416 -9.94 -11.66 -6.08
CA LYS A 416 -9.29 -10.96 -7.17
C LYS A 416 -8.93 -9.56 -6.65
N PHE A 417 -7.64 -9.21 -6.76
CA PHE A 417 -7.11 -7.86 -6.46
C PHE A 417 -7.00 -7.47 -4.98
N TRP A 418 -7.18 -8.40 -4.06
CA TRP A 418 -6.76 -8.21 -2.67
C TRP A 418 -5.30 -8.59 -2.51
N CYS A 419 -4.61 -7.95 -1.56
CA CYS A 419 -3.25 -8.31 -1.22
C CYS A 419 -3.26 -9.49 -0.26
N SER A 420 -2.43 -10.49 -0.56
CA SER A 420 -2.07 -11.53 0.40
C SER A 420 -0.78 -11.09 1.08
N PRO A 421 -0.80 -10.69 2.36
CA PRO A 421 0.43 -10.43 3.08
C PRO A 421 1.25 -11.72 3.20
N ASN A 422 2.51 -11.61 3.60
CA ASN A 422 3.16 -12.77 4.20
C ASN A 422 2.27 -13.26 5.34
N ILE A 423 1.87 -14.53 5.24
CA ILE A 423 0.98 -15.16 6.19
C ILE A 423 1.87 -15.51 7.39
N ASP A 424 2.17 -14.51 8.21
CA ASP A 424 2.92 -14.66 9.45
C ASP A 424 1.99 -14.23 10.59
N MET A 425 2.08 -14.91 11.74
CA MET A 425 1.38 -14.43 12.93
C MET A 425 2.20 -13.34 13.60
N PHE A 426 1.74 -12.10 13.47
CA PHE A 426 2.40 -10.96 14.11
C PHE A 426 2.29 -11.03 15.65
N LEU A 427 3.43 -10.96 16.35
CA LEU A 427 3.50 -10.98 17.82
C LEU A 427 3.69 -9.57 18.41
N GLY A 428 4.36 -8.66 17.70
CA GLY A 428 4.62 -7.30 18.17
C GLY A 428 5.78 -6.62 17.44
N LYS A 429 5.87 -5.29 17.56
CA LYS A 429 6.90 -4.49 16.85
C LYS A 429 8.27 -4.69 17.49
N GLY A 430 9.31 -4.77 16.65
CA GLY A 430 10.68 -4.96 17.11
C GLY A 430 10.96 -6.39 17.60
N ILE A 431 12.09 -6.53 18.27
CA ILE A 431 12.44 -7.73 19.03
C ILE A 431 11.68 -7.68 20.35
N LEU A 432 10.94 -8.74 20.63
CA LEU A 432 10.21 -8.88 21.86
C LEU A 432 11.06 -9.65 22.87
N ASP A 433 10.96 -9.22 24.12
CA ASP A 433 11.51 -9.98 25.23
C ASP A 433 10.71 -11.27 25.47
N PRO A 434 11.28 -12.25 26.19
CA PRO A 434 10.68 -13.55 26.41
C PRO A 434 9.31 -13.48 27.06
N LYS A 435 9.17 -12.57 28.04
CA LYS A 435 7.91 -12.37 28.75
C LYS A 435 6.86 -11.86 27.78
N THR A 436 7.21 -10.88 26.95
CA THR A 436 6.28 -10.37 25.94
C THR A 436 5.97 -11.44 24.88
N LEU A 437 6.94 -12.22 24.39
CA LEU A 437 6.69 -13.34 23.48
C LEU A 437 5.72 -14.36 24.08
N ALA A 438 6.00 -14.81 25.30
CA ALA A 438 5.17 -15.75 26.04
C ALA A 438 3.74 -15.20 26.20
N ILE A 439 3.58 -13.97 26.69
CA ILE A 439 2.27 -13.31 26.85
C ILE A 439 1.52 -13.25 25.53
N ARG A 440 2.22 -12.90 24.44
CA ARG A 440 1.65 -12.81 23.08
C ARG A 440 1.23 -14.17 22.55
N LEU A 441 1.92 -15.23 22.95
CA LEU A 441 1.57 -16.61 22.65
C LEU A 441 0.66 -17.22 23.74
N GLY A 442 0.17 -16.41 24.68
CA GLY A 442 -0.84 -16.78 25.67
C GLY A 442 -0.31 -17.42 26.97
N ASP A 443 1.01 -17.47 27.16
CA ASP A 443 1.65 -17.90 28.40
C ASP A 443 1.90 -16.71 29.33
N TYR A 444 1.23 -16.74 30.49
CA TYR A 444 1.29 -15.69 31.52
C TYR A 444 2.05 -16.16 32.76
N SER A 445 2.89 -17.19 32.63
CA SER A 445 3.68 -17.72 33.74
C SER A 445 4.53 -16.62 34.39
N ALA A 446 4.53 -16.59 35.72
CA ALA A 446 5.35 -15.63 36.47
C ALA A 446 6.86 -15.87 36.27
N VAL A 447 7.26 -17.04 35.76
CA VAL A 447 8.67 -17.41 35.53
C VAL A 447 9.37 -16.40 34.61
N TYR A 448 8.66 -15.77 33.67
CA TYR A 448 9.25 -14.78 32.76
C TYR A 448 9.58 -13.42 33.41
N ASN A 449 9.10 -13.14 34.63
CA ASN A 449 9.30 -11.83 35.27
C ASN A 449 10.78 -11.52 35.59
N ASN A 450 11.64 -12.53 35.61
CA ASN A 450 13.05 -12.40 36.00
C ASN A 450 14.02 -12.30 34.82
N TYR A 451 13.54 -12.32 33.57
CA TYR A 451 14.39 -12.35 32.38
C TYR A 451 14.28 -11.04 31.59
N SER A 452 15.42 -10.50 31.19
CA SER A 452 15.53 -9.22 30.48
C SER A 452 15.56 -9.40 28.96
N ASN A 453 15.53 -8.27 28.25
CA ASN A 453 15.39 -8.21 26.80
C ASN A 453 16.61 -8.83 26.08
N PRO A 454 16.39 -9.69 25.05
CA PRO A 454 17.45 -10.06 24.13
C PRO A 454 17.88 -8.82 23.34
N VAL A 455 19.14 -8.78 22.91
CA VAL A 455 19.68 -7.72 22.07
C VAL A 455 20.14 -8.33 20.75
N ILE A 456 19.69 -7.78 19.63
CA ILE A 456 20.35 -8.15 18.37
C ILE A 456 21.68 -7.43 18.31
N SER A 457 22.73 -8.19 18.07
CA SER A 457 24.01 -7.61 17.70
C SER A 457 23.90 -7.02 16.31
N PHE A 458 24.09 -5.71 16.24
CA PHE A 458 24.10 -4.96 14.99
C PHE A 458 25.21 -5.43 14.02
N GLN A 459 26.27 -6.07 14.53
CA GLN A 459 27.37 -6.57 13.71
C GLN A 459 27.07 -7.92 13.05
N SER A 460 26.41 -8.84 13.76
CA SER A 460 26.17 -10.19 13.26
C SER A 460 24.77 -10.38 12.66
N GLY A 461 23.83 -9.49 12.97
CA GLY A 461 22.41 -9.69 12.67
C GLY A 461 21.79 -10.85 13.45
N GLN A 462 22.52 -11.41 14.42
CA GLN A 462 22.05 -12.50 15.27
C GLN A 462 21.56 -11.97 16.62
N LEU A 463 20.64 -12.72 17.22
CA LEU A 463 20.17 -12.50 18.57
C LEU A 463 21.26 -12.89 19.56
N GLU A 464 21.75 -11.93 20.34
CA GLU A 464 22.67 -12.12 21.44
C GLU A 464 21.92 -11.88 22.77
N TYR A 465 22.12 -12.79 23.73
CA TYR A 465 21.53 -12.69 25.06
C TYR A 465 22.60 -12.11 25.99
N LEU A 466 22.34 -10.94 26.56
CA LEU A 466 23.39 -10.11 27.18
C LEU A 466 24.01 -10.73 28.45
N ASP A 467 23.28 -11.50 29.25
CA ASP A 467 23.83 -12.10 30.48
C ASP A 467 22.98 -13.30 30.97
N ASN A 468 23.66 -14.32 31.53
CA ASN A 468 23.16 -15.55 32.16
C ASN A 468 22.59 -16.65 31.23
N GLU A 469 22.81 -17.91 31.64
CA GLU A 469 22.26 -19.12 31.02
C GLU A 469 20.74 -18.98 30.82
N TYR A 470 20.33 -18.58 29.62
CA TYR A 470 18.92 -18.48 29.26
C TYR A 470 18.30 -19.88 29.39
N PRO A 471 17.35 -20.09 30.31
CA PRO A 471 16.85 -21.43 30.59
C PRO A 471 16.30 -22.07 29.31
N ASN A 472 16.65 -23.33 29.09
CA ASN A 472 16.19 -24.07 27.91
C ASN A 472 14.67 -24.25 27.87
N ASN A 473 13.97 -24.03 28.99
CA ASN A 473 12.53 -24.19 29.12
C ASN A 473 11.72 -22.88 28.89
N LEU A 474 12.36 -21.75 28.61
CA LEU A 474 11.64 -20.52 28.28
C LEU A 474 11.48 -20.34 26.77
N VAL A 475 10.30 -19.84 26.39
CA VAL A 475 9.97 -19.45 25.03
C VAL A 475 10.98 -18.43 24.54
N SER A 476 11.50 -18.64 23.33
CA SER A 476 12.52 -17.82 22.71
C SER A 476 12.38 -17.84 21.19
N TYR A 477 13.19 -17.04 20.50
CA TYR A 477 13.32 -17.14 19.06
C TYR A 477 13.86 -18.51 18.65
N ASN A 478 13.48 -18.93 17.45
CA ASN A 478 13.70 -20.24 16.85
C ASN A 478 12.97 -21.41 17.52
N ASP A 479 12.21 -21.17 18.60
CA ASP A 479 11.35 -22.22 19.14
C ASP A 479 10.19 -22.51 18.17
N ASN A 480 9.87 -23.80 18.02
CA ASN A 480 8.72 -24.26 17.25
C ASN A 480 7.41 -23.90 17.95
N VAL A 481 6.40 -23.55 17.15
CA VAL A 481 5.06 -23.22 17.61
C VAL A 481 4.04 -23.91 16.70
N ASP A 482 3.11 -24.65 17.30
CA ASP A 482 1.89 -25.09 16.64
C ASP A 482 0.77 -24.07 16.91
N ILE A 483 0.11 -23.63 15.85
CA ILE A 483 -1.02 -22.70 15.90
C ILE A 483 -2.27 -23.42 15.44
N LYS A 484 -3.28 -23.50 16.30
CA LYS A 484 -4.60 -24.03 15.97
C LYS A 484 -5.53 -22.89 15.58
N LEU A 485 -6.18 -23.05 14.44
CA LEU A 485 -7.15 -22.11 13.89
C LEU A 485 -8.52 -22.76 13.86
N ASP A 486 -9.59 -22.03 14.17
CA ASP A 486 -10.94 -22.63 14.24
C ASP A 486 -12.04 -21.82 13.54
N GLY A 487 -11.65 -20.81 12.75
CA GLY A 487 -12.59 -19.98 12.00
C GLY A 487 -11.94 -18.88 11.16
N ILE A 488 -12.78 -18.13 10.45
CA ILE A 488 -12.39 -16.97 9.65
C ILE A 488 -13.11 -15.74 10.16
N GLY A 489 -12.34 -14.75 10.57
CA GLY A 489 -12.81 -13.41 10.90
C GLY A 489 -12.74 -12.47 9.71
N PHE A 490 -13.58 -11.44 9.71
CA PHE A 490 -13.63 -10.49 8.61
C PHE A 490 -14.15 -9.10 9.01
N ILE A 491 -13.72 -8.11 8.22
CA ILE A 491 -14.41 -6.83 8.04
C ILE A 491 -14.71 -6.75 6.55
N SER A 492 -16.00 -6.67 6.22
CA SER A 492 -16.45 -6.67 4.82
C SER A 492 -15.72 -5.60 4.00
N ASP A 493 -15.31 -5.97 2.79
CA ASP A 493 -14.52 -5.16 1.85
C ASP A 493 -13.13 -4.69 2.35
N LYS A 494 -12.66 -5.16 3.51
CA LYS A 494 -11.40 -4.71 4.10
C LYS A 494 -10.40 -5.82 4.40
N ILE A 495 -10.78 -6.83 5.17
CA ILE A 495 -9.83 -7.84 5.65
C ILE A 495 -10.51 -9.17 5.93
N TYR A 496 -9.83 -10.27 5.56
CA TYR A 496 -10.13 -11.63 5.96
C TYR A 496 -8.93 -12.17 6.76
N ALA A 497 -9.19 -12.83 7.90
CA ALA A 497 -8.15 -13.31 8.77
C ALA A 497 -8.52 -14.64 9.46
N LEU A 498 -7.56 -15.53 9.68
CA LEU A 498 -7.75 -16.80 10.38
C LEU A 498 -7.78 -16.56 11.88
N ARG A 499 -8.78 -17.10 12.56
CA ARG A 499 -8.88 -16.96 14.01
C ARG A 499 -7.99 -17.97 14.71
N VAL A 500 -7.11 -17.48 15.58
CA VAL A 500 -6.27 -18.30 16.46
C VAL A 500 -7.08 -18.75 17.66
N SER A 501 -7.21 -20.06 17.83
CA SER A 501 -7.96 -20.68 18.94
C SER A 501 -7.03 -21.25 20.00
N ALA A 502 -5.82 -21.67 19.64
CA ALA A 502 -4.81 -22.11 20.56
C ALA A 502 -3.39 -22.02 19.96
N THR A 503 -2.40 -21.94 20.83
CA THR A 503 -0.98 -22.03 20.52
C THR A 503 -0.37 -23.13 21.40
N THR A 504 0.61 -23.85 20.85
CA THR A 504 1.45 -24.78 21.60
C THR A 504 2.89 -24.46 21.26
N MET A 505 3.67 -24.11 22.27
CA MET A 505 5.08 -23.76 22.10
C MET A 505 5.94 -24.92 22.58
N TYR A 506 7.10 -25.09 21.95
CA TYR A 506 8.09 -26.10 22.32
C TYR A 506 9.41 -25.43 22.73
N PRO A 507 9.50 -24.89 23.96
CA PRO A 507 10.71 -24.23 24.44
C PRO A 507 11.95 -25.13 24.34
N GLY A 508 13.08 -24.55 23.91
CA GLY A 508 14.35 -25.28 23.84
C GLY A 508 14.52 -26.14 22.58
N SER A 509 13.55 -26.08 21.66
CA SER A 509 13.66 -26.71 20.33
C SER A 509 14.74 -26.07 19.44
N ARG A 510 15.30 -24.92 19.85
CA ARG A 510 16.53 -24.35 19.27
C ARG A 510 17.77 -25.24 19.43
N ALA A 511 17.79 -26.14 20.41
CA ALA A 511 18.92 -27.04 20.63
C ALA A 511 18.89 -28.19 19.62
N GLN A 512 20.03 -28.44 18.96
CA GLN A 512 20.26 -29.49 17.96
C GLN A 512 19.49 -30.80 18.22
N PRO A 513 19.00 -31.50 17.17
CA PRO A 513 18.10 -32.66 17.26
C PRO A 513 18.61 -33.86 18.09
N HIS A 514 19.86 -33.83 18.54
CA HIS A 514 20.56 -34.95 19.16
C HIS A 514 20.50 -34.99 20.70
N LYS A 515 19.90 -34.01 21.38
CA LYS A 515 19.69 -34.08 22.84
C LYS A 515 18.20 -33.97 23.15
N HIS A 516 17.55 -35.13 23.22
CA HIS A 516 16.18 -35.29 23.72
C HIS A 516 16.10 -34.94 25.23
N GLN A 517 16.25 -33.67 25.58
CA GLN A 517 15.65 -33.19 26.81
C GLN A 517 14.16 -33.04 26.53
N HIS A 518 13.32 -33.73 27.31
CA HIS A 518 11.87 -33.66 27.23
C HIS A 518 11.40 -32.27 27.66
N ALA A 519 11.51 -31.29 26.78
CA ALA A 519 10.86 -30.01 26.99
C ALA A 519 9.35 -30.22 27.01
N HIS A 520 8.69 -29.79 28.08
CA HIS A 520 7.23 -29.88 28.17
C HIS A 520 6.61 -28.79 27.29
N PRO A 521 5.71 -29.15 26.35
CA PRO A 521 5.04 -28.17 25.53
C PRO A 521 4.16 -27.27 26.39
N ILE A 522 4.17 -25.97 26.09
CA ILE A 522 3.32 -24.98 26.76
C ILE A 522 2.11 -24.76 25.86
N HIS A 523 0.95 -25.25 26.29
CA HIS A 523 -0.31 -25.15 25.56
C HIS A 523 -1.19 -24.04 26.12
N LYS A 524 -1.73 -23.18 25.25
CA LYS A 524 -2.74 -22.19 25.60
C LYS A 524 -3.87 -22.13 24.61
N SER A 525 -5.10 -22.05 25.11
CA SER A 525 -6.29 -21.72 24.32
C SER A 525 -6.66 -20.24 24.47
N PHE A 526 -7.03 -19.61 23.36
CA PHE A 526 -7.54 -18.25 23.29
C PHE A 526 -9.06 -18.25 23.30
N TYR A 527 -9.64 -17.46 24.20
CA TYR A 527 -11.08 -17.21 24.27
C TYR A 527 -11.33 -15.70 24.26
N PRO A 528 -11.27 -15.07 23.07
CA PRO A 528 -11.33 -13.62 22.98
C PRO A 528 -12.70 -13.14 23.47
N ARG A 529 -12.71 -12.25 24.47
CA ARG A 529 -13.95 -11.66 24.97
C ARG A 529 -14.53 -10.74 23.89
N GLY A 530 -15.85 -10.77 23.71
CA GLY A 530 -16.56 -9.86 22.81
C GLY A 530 -16.59 -10.25 21.33
N LEU A 531 -15.97 -11.37 20.92
CA LEU A 531 -16.12 -11.88 19.57
C LEU A 531 -17.51 -12.47 19.34
N LYS A 532 -18.19 -11.99 18.30
CA LYS A 532 -19.46 -12.55 17.85
C LYS A 532 -19.17 -13.71 16.91
N LYS A 533 -19.25 -14.94 17.43
CA LYS A 533 -19.30 -16.16 16.61
C LYS A 533 -20.55 -16.09 15.76
N ILE A 534 -20.45 -16.27 14.44
CA ILE A 534 -21.60 -16.42 13.55
C ILE A 534 -22.07 -17.88 13.62
N GLY A 535 -23.31 -18.07 14.07
CA GLY A 535 -23.97 -19.36 14.19
C GLY A 535 -24.41 -19.94 12.84
N LYS A 536 -25.10 -21.08 12.88
CA LYS A 536 -25.71 -21.68 11.67
C LYS A 536 -26.83 -20.83 11.07
N ASP A 537 -27.44 -19.98 11.88
CA ASP A 537 -28.58 -19.14 11.50
C ASP A 537 -28.13 -17.67 11.47
N ILE A 538 -27.81 -17.18 10.27
CA ILE A 538 -27.31 -15.82 10.04
C ILE A 538 -28.42 -14.79 10.26
N THR A 539 -29.69 -15.16 10.11
CA THR A 539 -30.82 -14.24 10.27
C THR A 539 -30.95 -13.70 11.69
N LYS A 540 -30.53 -14.48 12.69
CA LYS A 540 -30.49 -14.06 14.11
C LYS A 540 -29.54 -12.89 14.39
N TYR A 541 -28.66 -12.51 13.45
CA TYR A 541 -27.76 -11.36 13.61
C TYR A 541 -28.40 -10.01 13.23
N GLN A 542 -29.60 -9.99 12.65
CA GLN A 542 -30.30 -8.75 12.26
C GLN A 542 -30.60 -7.80 13.44
N ASN A 543 -30.78 -8.34 14.65
CA ASN A 543 -31.28 -7.59 15.80
C ASN A 543 -30.22 -7.22 16.85
N ILE A 544 -28.95 -7.54 16.60
CA ILE A 544 -27.90 -7.23 17.58
C ILE A 544 -27.42 -5.80 17.32
N SER A 545 -27.85 -4.87 18.18
CA SER A 545 -27.42 -3.47 18.18
C SER A 545 -25.88 -3.36 18.13
N LYS A 546 -25.39 -2.24 17.57
CA LYS A 546 -23.96 -1.88 17.50
C LYS A 546 -23.38 -1.80 18.91
N SER A 547 -23.03 -2.94 19.50
CA SER A 547 -22.28 -3.00 20.75
C SER A 547 -20.93 -2.33 20.53
N GLU A 548 -20.48 -1.54 21.51
CA GLU A 548 -19.18 -0.88 21.44
C GLU A 548 -18.06 -1.89 21.15
N PRO A 549 -17.05 -1.49 20.35
CA PRO A 549 -15.89 -2.33 20.09
C PRO A 549 -15.11 -2.54 21.39
N LEU A 550 -15.18 -3.76 21.93
CA LEU A 550 -14.32 -4.17 23.05
C LEU A 550 -12.87 -4.27 22.55
N LYS A 551 -11.90 -3.84 23.39
CA LYS A 551 -10.47 -4.01 23.11
C LYS A 551 -10.16 -5.49 22.95
N GLN A 552 -9.81 -5.91 21.74
CA GLN A 552 -9.36 -7.27 21.45
C GLN A 552 -7.84 -7.38 21.61
N ASP A 553 -7.37 -8.60 21.91
CA ASP A 553 -5.95 -8.90 21.91
C ASP A 553 -5.42 -9.00 20.47
N TYR A 554 -4.24 -8.43 20.24
CA TYR A 554 -3.60 -8.27 18.93
C TYR A 554 -3.38 -9.58 18.15
N ASN A 555 -3.37 -10.73 18.83
CA ASN A 555 -2.92 -12.00 18.26
C ASN A 555 -4.07 -12.96 17.96
N THR A 556 -5.30 -12.44 17.99
CA THR A 556 -6.50 -13.25 17.78
C THR A 556 -6.68 -13.68 16.33
N PHE A 557 -6.08 -12.96 15.40
CA PHE A 557 -6.29 -13.16 13.97
C PHE A 557 -4.99 -13.05 13.15
N ILE A 558 -4.80 -13.99 12.23
CA ILE A 558 -3.73 -13.98 11.22
C ILE A 558 -4.31 -13.46 9.90
N PRO A 559 -3.94 -12.26 9.43
CA PRO A 559 -4.42 -11.73 8.16
C PRO A 559 -4.10 -12.68 7.00
N ILE A 560 -5.11 -13.04 6.21
CA ILE A 560 -4.92 -13.83 4.98
C ILE A 560 -4.94 -12.90 3.76
N PHE A 561 -5.92 -11.99 3.73
CA PHE A 561 -6.15 -11.08 2.62
C PHE A 561 -6.60 -9.73 3.16
N PHE A 562 -6.16 -8.64 2.54
CA PHE A 562 -6.66 -7.30 2.83
C PHE A 562 -6.78 -6.45 1.57
N ASN A 563 -7.70 -5.49 1.62
CA ASN A 563 -7.91 -4.51 0.58
C ASN A 563 -7.03 -3.29 0.85
N GLU A 564 -5.95 -3.12 0.08
CA GLU A 564 -5.00 -2.00 0.22
C GLU A 564 -5.67 -0.63 0.13
N ALA A 565 -6.75 -0.50 -0.63
CA ALA A 565 -7.49 0.76 -0.75
C ALA A 565 -8.13 1.22 0.57
N SER A 566 -8.23 0.33 1.56
CA SER A 566 -8.94 0.56 2.82
C SER A 566 -8.04 0.85 4.05
N GLY A 567 -6.71 0.67 3.94
CA GLY A 567 -5.75 1.01 5.01
C GLY A 567 -4.74 -0.09 5.34
N ALA A 568 -4.09 0.04 6.52
CA ALA A 568 -3.06 -0.89 7.00
C ALA A 568 -3.66 -2.13 7.69
N HIS A 569 -3.36 -3.32 7.17
CA HIS A 569 -3.95 -4.59 7.60
C HIS A 569 -3.73 -4.92 9.09
N THR A 570 -2.60 -4.55 9.68
CA THR A 570 -2.29 -4.81 11.09
C THR A 570 -3.23 -4.07 12.05
N HIS A 571 -3.71 -2.89 11.66
CA HIS A 571 -4.69 -2.16 12.47
C HIS A 571 -6.09 -2.76 12.32
N ASP A 572 -6.48 -3.08 11.08
CA ASP A 572 -7.83 -3.59 10.82
C ASP A 572 -8.05 -5.02 11.34
N SER A 573 -7.01 -5.86 11.46
CA SER A 573 -7.13 -7.18 12.08
C SER A 573 -7.59 -7.13 13.53
N THR A 574 -7.13 -6.12 14.29
CA THR A 574 -7.52 -5.90 15.70
C THR A 574 -8.96 -5.41 15.86
N ARG A 575 -9.62 -5.03 14.76
CA ARG A 575 -11.00 -4.54 14.72
C ARG A 575 -12.00 -5.60 14.28
N ILE A 576 -11.53 -6.82 13.98
CA ILE A 576 -12.38 -7.93 13.54
C ILE A 576 -13.26 -8.37 14.71
N SER A 577 -14.54 -8.00 14.70
CA SER A 577 -15.49 -8.34 15.77
C SER A 577 -16.37 -9.57 15.47
N LYS A 578 -16.32 -10.06 14.24
CA LYS A 578 -17.16 -11.14 13.72
C LYS A 578 -16.30 -12.24 13.13
N TYR A 579 -16.69 -13.50 13.33
CA TYR A 579 -16.05 -14.63 12.69
C TYR A 579 -17.04 -15.79 12.50
N ILE A 580 -16.83 -16.60 11.47
CA ILE A 580 -17.49 -17.90 11.31
C ILE A 580 -16.52 -19.01 11.67
N SER A 581 -16.96 -19.98 12.48
CA SER A 581 -16.12 -21.13 12.84
C SER A 581 -16.11 -22.17 11.73
N PHE A 582 -15.01 -22.89 11.55
CA PHE A 582 -14.85 -23.95 10.55
C PHE A 582 -15.95 -25.01 10.63
N ASP A 583 -16.42 -25.36 11.83
CA ASP A 583 -17.54 -26.30 12.04
C ASP A 583 -18.85 -25.85 11.39
N HIS A 584 -19.00 -24.53 11.16
CA HIS A 584 -20.18 -23.96 10.54
C HIS A 584 -19.98 -23.67 9.05
N ILE A 585 -18.76 -23.79 8.52
CA ILE A 585 -18.48 -23.49 7.11
C ILE A 585 -18.99 -24.61 6.19
N ASN A 586 -20.02 -24.28 5.41
CA ASN A 586 -20.53 -25.10 4.31
C ASN A 586 -21.05 -24.20 3.18
N LYS A 587 -21.39 -24.81 2.03
CA LYS A 587 -21.83 -24.09 0.83
C LYS A 587 -23.05 -23.19 1.08
N VAL A 588 -23.98 -23.59 1.95
CA VAL A 588 -25.18 -22.81 2.26
C VAL A 588 -24.83 -21.60 3.11
N THR A 589 -24.16 -21.83 4.24
CA THR A 589 -23.77 -20.76 5.17
C THR A 589 -22.85 -19.71 4.55
N ILE A 590 -21.93 -20.11 3.64
CA ILE A 590 -21.06 -19.16 2.96
C ILE A 590 -21.86 -18.26 2.00
N LYS A 591 -22.81 -18.82 1.24
CA LYS A 591 -23.67 -18.02 0.34
C LYS A 591 -24.53 -17.04 1.13
N GLU A 592 -25.04 -17.47 2.27
CA GLU A 592 -25.78 -16.59 3.18
C GLU A 592 -24.90 -15.49 3.76
N LEU A 593 -23.64 -15.77 4.13
CA LEU A 593 -22.67 -14.76 4.56
C LEU A 593 -22.42 -13.73 3.46
N ASP A 594 -22.14 -14.20 2.23
CA ASP A 594 -21.87 -13.35 1.08
C ASP A 594 -23.06 -12.42 0.79
N SER A 595 -24.27 -12.98 0.78
CA SER A 595 -25.48 -12.18 0.58
C SER A 595 -25.75 -11.19 1.72
N TYR A 596 -25.48 -11.57 2.98
CA TYR A 596 -25.86 -10.77 4.14
C TYR A 596 -24.84 -9.69 4.50
N PHE A 597 -23.55 -10.01 4.42
CA PHE A 597 -22.46 -9.11 4.78
C PHE A 597 -21.77 -8.47 3.57
N GLY A 598 -22.11 -8.86 2.34
CA GLY A 598 -21.40 -8.43 1.14
C GLY A 598 -19.99 -9.01 1.05
N THR A 599 -19.76 -10.19 1.63
CA THR A 599 -18.47 -10.86 1.58
C THR A 599 -18.30 -11.64 0.26
N ASP A 600 -17.09 -12.16 0.06
CA ASP A 600 -16.74 -12.97 -1.11
C ASP A 600 -16.25 -14.38 -0.71
N PHE A 601 -16.74 -14.91 0.43
CA PHE A 601 -16.26 -16.15 1.03
C PHE A 601 -16.36 -17.35 0.08
N SER A 602 -17.40 -17.39 -0.76
CA SER A 602 -17.61 -18.47 -1.74
C SER A 602 -16.50 -18.55 -2.79
N ASN A 603 -15.86 -17.42 -3.09
CA ASN A 603 -14.76 -17.37 -4.05
C ASN A 603 -13.39 -17.51 -3.38
N ILE A 604 -13.28 -17.23 -2.08
CA ILE A 604 -11.99 -17.31 -1.38
C ILE A 604 -11.74 -18.65 -0.70
N VAL A 605 -12.76 -19.44 -0.32
CA VAL A 605 -12.58 -20.67 0.45
C VAL A 605 -12.89 -21.91 -0.40
N ASN A 606 -11.90 -22.76 -0.61
CA ASN A 606 -12.12 -24.13 -1.07
C ASN A 606 -12.59 -25.00 0.10
N ILE A 607 -13.91 -25.13 0.25
CA ILE A 607 -14.55 -25.85 1.36
C ILE A 607 -14.14 -27.32 1.41
N GLN A 608 -13.91 -27.95 0.25
CA GLN A 608 -13.53 -29.36 0.19
C GLN A 608 -12.13 -29.55 0.76
N LEU A 609 -11.16 -28.76 0.27
CA LEU A 609 -9.81 -28.80 0.80
C LEU A 609 -9.78 -28.40 2.27
N LEU A 610 -10.53 -27.36 2.68
CA LEU A 610 -10.62 -26.99 4.10
C LEU A 610 -10.94 -28.21 4.96
N ARG A 611 -11.98 -28.98 4.60
CA ARG A 611 -12.38 -30.18 5.36
C ARG A 611 -11.33 -31.28 5.39
N GLU A 612 -10.54 -31.43 4.33
CA GLU A 612 -9.44 -32.40 4.26
C GLU A 612 -8.29 -32.05 5.21
N TYR A 613 -8.03 -30.75 5.41
CA TYR A 613 -6.98 -30.27 6.32
C TYR A 613 -7.45 -30.11 7.77
N LEU A 614 -8.76 -30.13 8.04
CA LEU A 614 -9.29 -30.00 9.39
C LEU A 614 -9.08 -31.26 10.22
N GLN A 615 -8.67 -31.07 11.48
CA GLN A 615 -8.46 -32.14 12.44
C GLN A 615 -9.29 -31.89 13.71
N PRO A 616 -9.79 -32.95 14.39
CA PRO A 616 -10.49 -32.79 15.65
C PRO A 616 -9.51 -32.39 16.77
N ASP A 617 -9.79 -31.28 17.44
CA ASP A 617 -9.03 -30.82 18.60
C ASP A 617 -9.52 -31.48 19.89
N LYS A 618 -8.81 -32.54 20.30
CA LYS A 618 -9.11 -33.28 21.54
C LYS A 618 -9.01 -32.43 22.80
N SER A 619 -8.22 -31.34 22.80
CA SER A 619 -8.08 -30.48 23.98
C SER A 619 -9.21 -29.44 24.12
N ASN A 620 -10.01 -29.22 23.06
CA ASN A 620 -10.98 -28.12 23.01
C ASN A 620 -12.34 -28.57 22.45
N PHE A 621 -13.04 -29.40 23.21
CA PHE A 621 -14.41 -29.85 22.91
C PHE A 621 -14.59 -30.50 21.53
N ASN A 622 -13.57 -31.18 20.99
CA ASN A 622 -13.61 -31.83 19.67
C ASN A 622 -14.01 -30.88 18.51
N ARG A 623 -13.62 -29.61 18.59
CA ARG A 623 -13.80 -28.68 17.45
C ARG A 623 -12.86 -29.05 16.32
N ASN A 624 -13.28 -28.80 15.09
CA ASN A 624 -12.38 -28.95 13.95
C ASN A 624 -11.45 -27.73 13.86
N VAL A 625 -10.14 -28.00 13.86
CA VAL A 625 -9.10 -26.99 13.76
C VAL A 625 -8.20 -27.23 12.55
N LEU A 626 -7.70 -26.14 11.97
CA LEU A 626 -6.57 -26.18 11.06
C LEU A 626 -5.31 -25.95 11.90
N ALA A 627 -4.45 -26.96 11.98
CA ALA A 627 -3.18 -26.86 12.70
C ALA A 627 -2.08 -26.41 11.72
N LEU A 628 -1.36 -25.35 12.10
CA LEU A 628 -0.23 -24.82 11.37
C LEU A 628 1.02 -24.91 12.23
N GLN A 629 2.15 -25.21 11.62
CA GLN A 629 3.45 -25.26 12.27
C GLN A 629 4.29 -24.07 11.82
N GLY A 630 5.05 -23.50 12.74
CA GLY A 630 5.95 -22.39 12.45
C GLY A 630 7.01 -22.22 13.52
N LYS A 631 7.83 -21.18 13.34
CA LYS A 631 8.91 -20.80 14.25
C LYS A 631 8.79 -19.36 14.66
N ILE A 632 9.17 -19.06 15.89
CA ILE A 632 9.25 -17.67 16.37
C ILE A 632 10.48 -17.04 15.75
N GLU A 633 10.29 -16.10 14.85
CA GLU A 633 11.39 -15.47 14.11
C GLU A 633 11.24 -13.94 14.12
N PRO A 634 12.36 -13.20 14.07
CA PRO A 634 12.31 -11.78 13.76
C PRO A 634 12.00 -11.60 12.27
N SER A 635 10.92 -10.90 11.96
CA SER A 635 10.65 -10.42 10.60
C SER A 635 11.51 -9.17 10.36
N ILE A 636 12.59 -9.38 9.60
CA ILE A 636 13.49 -8.30 9.19
C ILE A 636 12.94 -7.69 7.91
N ARG A 637 12.68 -6.39 7.94
CA ARG A 637 12.35 -5.58 6.77
C ARG A 637 13.36 -4.46 6.68
N LYS A 638 13.57 -3.97 5.47
CA LYS A 638 14.37 -2.77 5.25
C LYS A 638 13.51 -1.55 5.51
N THR A 639 14.07 -0.56 6.18
CA THR A 639 13.50 0.77 6.31
C THR A 639 14.55 1.81 5.96
N PHE A 640 14.13 3.06 5.86
CA PHE A 640 15.05 4.17 5.73
C PHE A 640 15.14 4.94 7.04
N VAL A 641 16.38 5.17 7.46
CA VAL A 641 16.71 5.91 8.67
C VAL A 641 17.55 7.11 8.24
N SER A 642 17.24 8.29 8.77
CA SER A 642 18.08 9.46 8.53
C SER A 642 19.32 9.45 9.41
N ASP A 643 20.42 10.03 8.94
CA ASP A 643 21.68 10.15 9.68
C ASP A 643 21.46 10.85 11.04
N ARG A 644 20.60 11.88 11.08
CA ARG A 644 20.20 12.54 12.33
C ARG A 644 19.45 11.62 13.28
N MET A 645 18.60 10.73 12.76
CA MET A 645 17.90 9.75 13.59
C MET A 645 18.90 8.74 14.18
N ILE A 646 19.87 8.27 13.39
CA ILE A 646 20.97 7.40 13.87
C ILE A 646 21.79 8.13 14.93
N GLN A 647 22.20 9.37 14.67
CA GLN A 647 22.96 10.18 15.61
C GLN A 647 22.18 10.39 16.90
N SER A 648 20.88 10.70 16.85
CA SER A 648 20.04 10.82 18.05
C SER A 648 19.93 9.51 18.83
N GLN A 649 20.00 8.35 18.15
CA GLN A 649 19.99 7.03 18.79
C GLN A 649 21.34 6.71 19.42
N LEU A 650 22.45 7.03 18.74
CA LEU A 650 23.81 6.90 19.27
C LEU A 650 24.03 7.84 20.45
N GLU A 651 23.57 9.08 20.35
CA GLU A 651 23.55 10.04 21.46
C GLU A 651 22.70 9.49 22.60
N LYS A 652 21.50 8.94 22.36
CA LYS A 652 20.71 8.28 23.42
C LYS A 652 21.38 7.04 24.03
N LYS A 653 22.20 6.32 23.27
CA LYS A 653 23.00 5.19 23.78
C LYS A 653 24.22 5.67 24.57
N ASN A 654 24.78 6.83 24.20
CA ASN A 654 25.92 7.48 24.86
C ASN A 654 25.49 8.44 25.98
N VAL A 655 24.21 8.80 26.07
CA VAL A 655 23.62 9.31 27.30
C VAL A 655 23.83 8.17 28.29
N PRO A 656 24.66 8.38 29.34
CA PRO A 656 24.92 7.34 30.32
C PRO A 656 23.57 6.76 30.72
N PHE A 657 23.43 5.42 30.57
CA PHE A 657 22.25 4.62 30.93
C PHE A 657 21.45 5.39 31.95
N LYS A 658 20.26 5.90 31.59
CA LYS A 658 19.49 6.86 32.41
C LYS A 658 19.77 6.54 33.87
N SER A 659 20.68 7.30 34.47
CA SER A 659 21.08 6.98 35.83
C SER A 659 19.81 7.08 36.67
N ALA A 660 18.93 8.03 36.34
CA ALA A 660 17.59 8.15 36.89
C ALA A 660 16.64 6.97 36.61
N VAL A 661 16.23 6.34 37.71
CA VAL A 661 15.12 5.40 37.81
C VAL A 661 13.80 6.09 37.43
N SER A 662 12.98 5.41 36.64
CA SER A 662 11.62 5.88 36.34
C SER A 662 10.71 5.66 37.55
N VAL A 663 10.64 6.66 38.44
CA VAL A 663 9.77 6.63 39.64
C VAL A 663 8.32 6.30 39.30
N GLY A 664 7.80 6.85 38.19
CA GLY A 664 6.43 6.56 37.74
C GLY A 664 6.23 5.10 37.35
N SER A 665 7.24 4.46 36.74
CA SER A 665 7.19 3.02 36.44
C SER A 665 7.25 2.20 37.72
N LEU A 666 8.12 2.53 38.67
CA LEU A 666 8.16 1.85 39.97
C LEU A 666 6.84 1.95 40.73
N ILE A 667 6.17 3.11 40.69
CA ILE A 667 4.84 3.27 41.29
C ILE A 667 3.84 2.32 40.63
N ILE A 668 3.80 2.26 39.29
CA ILE A 668 2.90 1.34 38.58
C ILE A 668 3.24 -0.11 38.91
N ASP A 669 4.53 -0.47 38.96
CA ASP A 669 4.97 -1.83 39.24
C ASP A 669 4.57 -2.29 40.65
N VAL A 670 4.63 -1.39 41.63
CA VAL A 670 4.32 -1.71 43.02
C VAL A 670 2.82 -1.57 43.32
N TRP A 671 2.14 -0.56 42.78
CA TRP A 671 0.77 -0.20 43.14
C TRP A 671 -0.26 -0.78 42.16
N GLY A 672 0.17 -1.20 40.96
CA GLY A 672 -0.67 -1.84 39.95
C GLY A 672 -1.90 -1.02 39.58
N ASP A 673 -3.06 -1.67 39.54
CA ASP A 673 -4.35 -1.05 39.22
C ASP A 673 -4.96 -0.26 40.40
N SER A 674 -4.35 -0.31 41.59
CA SER A 674 -4.85 0.37 42.79
C SER A 674 -4.65 1.89 42.74
N ILE A 675 -3.86 2.40 41.77
CA ILE A 675 -3.64 3.84 41.56
C ILE A 675 -4.33 4.31 40.28
N ASP A 676 -5.26 5.28 40.39
CA ASP A 676 -5.82 5.95 39.22
C ASP A 676 -4.70 6.70 38.49
N LYS A 677 -4.68 6.63 37.15
CA LYS A 677 -3.71 7.31 36.30
C LYS A 677 -3.65 8.81 36.56
N LYS A 678 -4.75 9.42 37.01
CA LYS A 678 -4.81 10.84 37.41
C LYS A 678 -3.96 11.15 38.66
N ASN A 679 -3.75 10.17 39.53
CA ASN A 679 -3.05 10.32 40.81
C ASN A 679 -1.56 9.96 40.75
N ILE A 680 -1.10 9.32 39.66
CA ILE A 680 0.32 8.96 39.48
C ILE A 680 1.23 10.18 39.60
N GLY A 681 0.79 11.35 39.13
CA GLY A 681 1.55 12.61 39.25
C GLY A 681 1.78 13.02 40.71
N THR A 682 0.74 12.98 41.53
CA THR A 682 0.80 13.33 42.95
C THR A 682 1.68 12.35 43.73
N VAL A 683 1.51 11.04 43.51
CA VAL A 683 2.32 10.01 44.18
C VAL A 683 3.79 10.11 43.76
N LYS A 684 4.05 10.37 42.47
CA LYS A 684 5.40 10.64 41.99
C LYS A 684 6.02 11.84 42.70
N GLN A 685 5.28 12.92 42.91
CA GLN A 685 5.79 14.08 43.65
C GLN A 685 6.12 13.72 45.11
N ASN A 686 5.25 12.98 45.78
CA ASN A 686 5.49 12.52 47.16
C ASN A 686 6.74 11.63 47.27
N VAL A 687 6.95 10.72 46.30
CA VAL A 687 8.17 9.90 46.24
C VAL A 687 9.41 10.78 46.05
N MET A 688 9.35 11.76 45.15
CA MET A 688 10.47 12.69 44.92
C MET A 688 10.76 13.56 46.15
N ASP A 689 9.73 14.03 46.86
CA ASP A 689 9.89 14.81 48.08
C ASP A 689 10.53 13.97 49.19
N GLU A 690 10.15 12.70 49.32
CA GLU A 690 10.73 11.78 50.30
C GLU A 690 12.17 11.38 49.94
N MET A 691 12.46 11.19 48.64
CA MET A 691 13.84 11.03 48.14
C MET A 691 14.69 12.25 48.51
N ASN A 692 14.17 13.47 48.30
CA ASN A 692 14.87 14.71 48.65
C ASN A 692 15.14 14.82 50.16
N LYS A 693 14.18 14.47 51.03
CA LYS A 693 14.38 14.43 52.49
C LYS A 693 15.51 13.48 52.89
N GLN A 694 15.64 12.36 52.18
CA GLN A 694 16.69 11.36 52.43
C GLN A 694 18.00 11.69 51.70
N SER A 695 18.10 12.84 51.02
CA SER A 695 19.24 13.21 50.17
C SER A 695 19.59 12.13 49.14
N LEU A 696 18.56 11.47 48.61
CA LEU A 696 18.67 10.36 47.69
C LEU A 696 18.55 10.88 46.24
N ASP A 697 19.63 10.82 45.48
CA ASP A 697 19.59 11.15 44.06
C ASP A 697 18.81 10.07 43.28
N ASN A 698 18.10 10.50 42.25
CA ASN A 698 17.44 9.57 41.33
C ASN A 698 18.52 8.90 40.49
N SER A 699 19.05 7.78 40.97
CA SER A 699 20.05 6.96 40.30
C SER A 699 19.74 5.46 40.42
N GLU A 700 20.20 4.65 39.46
CA GLU A 700 19.95 3.21 39.37
C GLU A 700 20.62 2.48 40.54
N ILE A 701 21.76 3.01 41.01
CA ILE A 701 22.44 2.60 42.26
C ILE A 701 21.48 2.68 43.45
N ASN A 702 20.59 3.66 43.47
CA ASN A 702 19.60 3.88 44.53
C ASN A 702 18.22 3.26 44.22
N ARG A 703 18.05 2.51 43.13
CA ARG A 703 16.75 1.93 42.72
C ARG A 703 16.04 1.18 43.85
N ASN A 704 16.76 0.39 44.63
CA ASN A 704 16.18 -0.36 45.75
C ASN A 704 15.68 0.57 46.87
N LYS A 705 16.41 1.65 47.17
CA LYS A 705 15.99 2.64 48.18
C LYS A 705 14.77 3.43 47.70
N ILE A 706 14.74 3.82 46.42
CA ILE A 706 13.57 4.46 45.79
C ILE A 706 12.36 3.52 45.84
N LEU A 707 12.55 2.23 45.55
CA LEU A 707 11.50 1.22 45.62
C LEU A 707 10.93 1.08 47.04
N GLU A 708 11.77 1.11 48.07
CA GLU A 708 11.30 1.10 49.47
C GLU A 708 10.51 2.36 49.83
N ILE A 709 10.90 3.54 49.32
CA ILE A 709 10.10 4.76 49.47
C ILE A 709 8.72 4.58 48.81
N VAL A 710 8.68 4.07 47.58
CA VAL A 710 7.42 3.80 46.84
C VAL A 710 6.53 2.82 47.59
N LYS A 711 7.08 1.77 48.21
CA LYS A 711 6.31 0.81 49.03
C LYS A 711 5.80 1.44 50.33
N SER A 712 6.61 2.26 50.99
CA SER A 712 6.25 2.89 52.28
C SER A 712 5.08 3.86 52.15
N LEU A 713 4.93 4.49 50.99
CA LEU A 713 3.84 5.43 50.69
C LEU A 713 2.51 4.74 50.34
N ILE A 714 2.45 3.42 50.24
CA ILE A 714 1.19 2.66 50.09
C ILE A 714 0.43 2.59 51.41
N ILE A 715 1.18 2.59 52.52
CA ILE A 715 0.64 2.33 53.86
C ILE A 715 0.05 3.62 54.47
N LYS A 716 0.34 4.78 53.87
CA LYS A 716 -0.17 6.11 54.24
C LYS A 716 -1.21 6.55 53.23
#